data_AF-A0A2W4QF55-F1
#
_entry.id   AF-A0A2W4QF55-F1
#
_cell.length_a   1.000
_cell.length_b   1.000
_cell.length_c   1.000
_cell.angle_alpha   90.00
_cell.angle_beta   90.00
_cell.angle_gamma   90.00
#
_symmetry.space_group_name_H-M   'P 1'
#
loop_
_entity.id
_entity.type
_entity.pdbx_description
1 polymer ?
#
loop_
_entity_poly.entity_id
_entity_poly.type
_entity_poly.pdbx_seq_one_letter_code
_entity_poly.pdbx_strand_id
1 'polypeptide(L)'
;PAVNGSGSTATMTAQTPSSRTILSWNGSTGIPFAWNSLTSAEQTALSSDPVIASSSLYKCNTSGSAATCTGSDVLNYLIGVRGNEQADATPGPFRTRSGVLGDIVDSSPVYVGTPVANYPTSAPWSDLLYSSSTMPENKTTNSYATYQTNQAGRMQMVYVASNDGLLHGFQAGQQVTSTVTTCSKSRPTGGTTTSGNTTTTITYSITNCVVSGTSYTYTITTITSTYTNNTGTELLAYMPQTVALEIAQNNTTAFLTNYNFTDPSYTHRFFVNQTPGIGELYYNNAWHTWLVGGLGGGGPAIYALDVTEPTTNASISYAPIFSQSNASSLVVNELNTSNIQSVCAIHSPTNYCLDDFGWNYGTPIISRMHNGSWAVIFGNGYNSNNGTAAIFIATITNTSTCIGTTPCTSLPTWTVYDLETNTQMPNGINYVTPADLDGDNVVDYLYAGDLFGNIWRFDVTSSNPSNWTASTFGVAGSSPGPLFTATNAAGIAQPITTAVALTKLAQTGSLLPREIILFGTGKNIDASDLLPNNTTYGVQSIYGVWDWNMSAWNTLSGSDYDNLAAPQTIYRSNLVQQTITQTSGNYRTLSGNTICWADLATCYLYNQFGFYLDLSSPGEEVIYNPLLVSGLFMVNTTIPSSSTQGLTCSPGLPPGGWTMAINPINGGVLLNGLSVFANSSGQFANINGSPVSGLYVSAVGTPQAIQYNSINYIINKTASGGVNVSKFQPNSCIGTGCTTTPTTTGGKGQRLNWIQLR
;
A
#
# COMPACT_ATOMS: atom_id res chain seq x y z
N PRO A 1 20.20 -4.15 -5.24
CA PRO A 1 20.07 -5.41 -6.01
C PRO A 1 19.55 -5.10 -7.42
N ALA A 2 20.43 -5.17 -8.42
CA ALA A 2 20.07 -4.91 -9.80
C ALA A 2 19.38 -6.16 -10.37
N VAL A 3 18.06 -6.07 -10.56
CA VAL A 3 17.44 -6.86 -11.62
C VAL A 3 17.97 -6.25 -12.91
N ASN A 4 18.86 -6.96 -13.58
CA ASN A 4 19.30 -6.61 -14.92
C ASN A 4 18.07 -6.69 -15.83
N GLY A 5 17.35 -5.58 -15.95
CA GLY A 5 16.38 -5.35 -17.00
C GLY A 5 17.12 -5.17 -18.32
N SER A 6 17.75 -6.24 -18.83
CA SER A 6 17.94 -6.32 -20.28
C SER A 6 16.53 -6.28 -20.87
N GLY A 7 16.19 -5.16 -21.53
CA GLY A 7 14.87 -4.84 -22.09
C GLY A 7 14.41 -5.78 -23.22
N SER A 8 14.60 -7.08 -23.08
CA SER A 8 13.86 -8.08 -23.82
C SER A 8 12.51 -8.25 -23.13
N THR A 9 11.46 -7.71 -23.74
CA THR A 9 10.07 -8.13 -23.48
C THR A 9 9.93 -9.59 -23.89
N ALA A 10 10.42 -10.50 -23.06
CA ALA A 10 10.13 -11.92 -23.22
C ALA A 10 8.64 -12.08 -22.90
N THR A 11 7.84 -12.41 -23.91
CA THR A 11 6.45 -12.80 -23.71
C THR A 11 6.44 -14.05 -22.85
N MET A 12 5.91 -13.92 -21.64
CA MET A 12 5.74 -15.03 -20.72
C MET A 12 4.53 -15.85 -21.12
N THR A 13 4.73 -17.15 -21.34
CA THR A 13 3.61 -18.07 -21.56
C THR A 13 2.90 -18.30 -20.23
N ALA A 14 1.59 -18.04 -20.18
CA ALA A 14 0.77 -18.37 -19.02
C ALA A 14 0.84 -19.87 -18.71
N GLN A 15 0.77 -20.21 -17.43
CA GLN A 15 0.69 -21.62 -17.02
C GLN A 15 -0.56 -22.29 -17.59
N THR A 16 -0.48 -23.60 -17.84
CA THR A 16 -1.67 -24.38 -18.16
C THR A 16 -2.65 -24.33 -16.99
N PRO A 17 -3.98 -24.23 -17.23
CA PRO A 17 -4.97 -24.11 -16.16
C PRO A 17 -4.87 -25.18 -15.06
N SER A 18 -4.52 -26.42 -15.42
CA SER A 18 -4.32 -27.53 -14.48
C SER A 18 -3.09 -27.41 -13.57
N SER A 19 -2.17 -26.49 -13.87
CA SER A 19 -0.96 -26.22 -13.09
C SER A 19 -1.10 -25.00 -12.19
N ARG A 20 -2.18 -24.23 -12.33
CA ARG A 20 -2.41 -23.01 -11.56
C ARG A 20 -2.93 -23.35 -10.16
N THR A 21 -2.34 -22.75 -9.14
CA THR A 21 -2.87 -22.79 -7.77
C THR A 21 -3.83 -21.64 -7.58
N ILE A 22 -5.13 -21.88 -7.80
CA ILE A 22 -6.19 -20.89 -7.64
C ILE A 22 -7.04 -21.26 -6.43
N LEU A 23 -7.13 -20.34 -5.48
CA LEU A 23 -7.88 -20.49 -4.23
C LEU A 23 -9.14 -19.62 -4.25
N SER A 24 -10.11 -19.95 -3.39
CA SER A 24 -11.32 -19.17 -3.13
C SER A 24 -11.72 -19.30 -1.66
N TRP A 25 -12.84 -18.69 -1.29
CA TRP A 25 -13.44 -18.74 0.03
C TRP A 25 -14.88 -19.26 -0.05
N ASN A 26 -15.31 -20.07 0.92
CA ASN A 26 -16.66 -20.65 0.91
C ASN A 26 -17.62 -20.00 1.93
N GLY A 27 -17.21 -18.89 2.55
CA GLY A 27 -17.94 -18.23 3.63
C GLY A 27 -17.44 -18.59 5.03
N SER A 28 -16.58 -19.60 5.16
CA SER A 28 -16.04 -20.05 6.46
C SER A 28 -14.57 -20.47 6.42
N THR A 29 -14.07 -20.99 5.31
CA THR A 29 -12.67 -21.38 5.15
C THR A 29 -12.21 -21.28 3.69
N GLY A 30 -10.90 -21.23 3.50
CA GLY A 30 -10.29 -21.30 2.18
C GLY A 30 -10.53 -22.64 1.49
N ILE A 31 -10.82 -22.58 0.20
CA ILE A 31 -11.08 -23.74 -0.66
C ILE A 31 -10.29 -23.62 -1.97
N PRO A 32 -10.05 -24.73 -2.70
CA PRO A 32 -9.67 -24.65 -4.11
C PRO A 32 -10.76 -23.91 -4.92
N PHE A 33 -10.38 -23.06 -5.87
CA PHE A 33 -11.33 -22.55 -6.87
C PHE A 33 -11.58 -23.61 -7.95
N ALA A 34 -12.31 -24.64 -7.57
CA ALA A 34 -12.66 -25.79 -8.39
C ALA A 34 -14.14 -26.12 -8.20
N TRP A 35 -14.80 -26.60 -9.27
CA TRP A 35 -16.27 -26.77 -9.29
C TRP A 35 -16.83 -27.51 -8.07
N ASN A 36 -16.25 -28.66 -7.73
CA ASN A 36 -16.71 -29.50 -6.62
C ASN A 36 -16.36 -28.95 -5.23
N SER A 37 -15.52 -27.91 -5.16
CA SER A 37 -15.13 -27.23 -3.92
C SER A 37 -15.98 -26.00 -3.63
N LEU A 38 -16.58 -25.39 -4.67
CA LEU A 38 -17.45 -24.23 -4.54
C LEU A 38 -18.75 -24.57 -3.78
N THR A 39 -19.28 -23.57 -3.08
CA THR A 39 -20.61 -23.66 -2.46
C THR A 39 -21.70 -23.79 -3.52
N SER A 40 -22.89 -24.28 -3.12
CA SER A 40 -24.06 -24.32 -4.01
C SER A 40 -24.44 -22.95 -4.53
N ALA A 41 -24.24 -21.88 -3.74
CA ALA A 41 -24.52 -20.51 -4.15
C ALA A 41 -23.57 -20.05 -5.27
N GLU A 42 -22.27 -20.31 -5.13
CA GLU A 42 -21.28 -20.00 -6.16
C GLU A 42 -21.50 -20.84 -7.44
N GLN A 43 -21.75 -22.14 -7.31
CA GLN A 43 -22.08 -22.99 -8.48
C GLN A 43 -23.35 -22.50 -9.20
N THR A 44 -24.36 -22.05 -8.44
CA THR A 44 -25.58 -21.48 -9.00
C THR A 44 -25.32 -20.15 -9.70
N ALA A 45 -24.51 -19.28 -9.11
CA ALA A 45 -24.13 -18.01 -9.71
C ALA A 45 -23.43 -18.20 -11.07
N LEU A 46 -22.42 -19.09 -11.13
CA LEU A 46 -21.72 -19.41 -12.38
C LEU A 46 -22.62 -20.11 -13.40
N SER A 47 -23.57 -20.95 -12.95
CA SER A 47 -24.56 -21.59 -13.83
C SER A 47 -25.66 -20.65 -14.30
N SER A 48 -25.76 -19.46 -13.72
CA SER A 48 -26.75 -18.45 -14.10
C SER A 48 -26.21 -17.48 -15.14
N ASP A 49 -25.02 -17.73 -15.70
CA ASP A 49 -24.41 -16.88 -16.71
C ASP A 49 -25.34 -16.71 -17.94
N PRO A 50 -25.78 -15.48 -18.25
CA PRO A 50 -26.57 -15.17 -19.44
C PRO A 50 -25.96 -15.66 -20.76
N VAL A 51 -24.63 -15.74 -20.86
CA VAL A 51 -23.93 -16.25 -22.05
C VAL A 51 -24.24 -17.73 -22.26
N ILE A 52 -24.29 -18.53 -21.19
CA ILE A 52 -24.63 -19.95 -21.31
C ILE A 52 -26.12 -20.15 -21.62
N ALA A 53 -27.00 -19.29 -21.09
CA ALA A 53 -28.43 -19.30 -21.40
C ALA A 53 -28.73 -18.88 -22.86
N SER A 54 -27.91 -17.99 -23.42
CA SER A 54 -28.05 -17.46 -24.78
C SER A 54 -27.24 -18.22 -25.84
N SER A 55 -26.58 -19.33 -25.47
CA SER A 55 -25.70 -20.19 -26.30
C SER A 55 -26.40 -20.96 -27.44
N SER A 56 -27.45 -20.40 -28.05
CA SER A 56 -28.17 -20.98 -29.17
C SER A 56 -27.38 -20.95 -30.48
N LEU A 57 -26.51 -19.94 -30.65
CA LEU A 57 -25.66 -19.76 -31.84
C LEU A 57 -24.28 -20.44 -31.72
N TYR A 58 -23.72 -20.52 -30.51
CA TYR A 58 -22.41 -21.11 -30.23
C TYR A 58 -22.50 -22.03 -29.01
N LYS A 59 -21.95 -23.24 -29.12
CA LYS A 59 -21.96 -24.27 -28.08
C LYS A 59 -20.57 -24.43 -27.47
N CYS A 60 -20.49 -24.86 -26.22
CA CYS A 60 -19.21 -25.20 -25.61
C CYS A 60 -18.69 -26.52 -26.18
N ASN A 61 -17.38 -26.59 -26.39
CA ASN A 61 -16.67 -27.80 -26.73
C ASN A 61 -16.36 -28.59 -25.45
N THR A 62 -17.19 -29.58 -25.16
CA THR A 62 -16.99 -30.51 -24.05
C THR A 62 -16.45 -31.83 -24.60
N SER A 63 -15.21 -32.18 -24.27
CA SER A 63 -14.59 -33.47 -24.66
C SER A 63 -14.68 -33.79 -26.17
N GLY A 64 -14.54 -32.77 -27.02
CA GLY A 64 -14.57 -32.92 -28.48
C GLY A 64 -15.97 -32.93 -29.10
N SER A 65 -17.03 -32.61 -28.33
CA SER A 65 -18.41 -32.50 -28.82
C SER A 65 -19.04 -31.17 -28.40
N ALA A 66 -19.84 -30.59 -29.29
CA ALA A 66 -20.60 -29.38 -29.03
C ALA A 66 -21.79 -29.67 -28.10
N ALA A 67 -21.81 -29.05 -26.92
CA ALA A 67 -22.87 -29.20 -25.91
C ALA A 67 -23.31 -27.83 -25.35
N THR A 68 -24.46 -27.82 -24.65
CA THR A 68 -24.87 -26.64 -23.87
C THR A 68 -23.84 -26.38 -22.79
N CYS A 69 -23.36 -25.15 -22.71
CA CYS A 69 -22.41 -24.73 -21.69
C CYS A 69 -23.00 -24.86 -20.29
N THR A 70 -22.13 -25.11 -19.32
CA THR A 70 -22.46 -25.26 -17.90
C THR A 70 -21.69 -24.23 -17.08
N GLY A 71 -22.04 -24.06 -15.79
CA GLY A 71 -21.24 -23.24 -14.89
C GLY A 71 -19.79 -23.75 -14.74
N SER A 72 -19.54 -25.05 -14.96
CA SER A 72 -18.18 -25.60 -14.98
C SER A 72 -17.38 -25.09 -16.18
N ASP A 73 -18.01 -24.84 -17.32
CA ASP A 73 -17.37 -24.23 -18.49
C ASP A 73 -17.02 -22.75 -18.23
N VAL A 74 -17.87 -22.03 -17.49
CA VAL A 74 -17.59 -20.67 -17.00
C VAL A 74 -16.39 -20.67 -16.05
N LEU A 75 -16.36 -21.57 -15.08
CA LEU A 75 -15.21 -21.74 -14.19
C LEU A 75 -13.93 -22.04 -14.97
N ASN A 76 -13.99 -22.97 -15.94
CA ASN A 76 -12.87 -23.30 -16.82
C ASN A 76 -12.35 -22.06 -17.56
N TYR A 77 -13.25 -21.23 -18.09
CA TYR A 77 -12.87 -19.96 -18.72
C TYR A 77 -12.14 -19.03 -17.73
N LEU A 78 -12.66 -18.85 -16.52
CA LEU A 78 -12.06 -18.00 -15.47
C LEU A 78 -10.67 -18.49 -15.03
N ILE A 79 -10.44 -19.80 -14.95
CA ILE A 79 -9.11 -20.36 -14.64
C ILE A 79 -8.14 -20.35 -15.83
N GLY A 80 -8.57 -19.85 -16.99
CA GLY A 80 -7.71 -19.62 -18.15
C GLY A 80 -7.82 -20.68 -19.26
N VAL A 81 -8.80 -21.59 -19.21
CA VAL A 81 -9.11 -22.45 -20.36
C VAL A 81 -9.65 -21.56 -21.49
N ARG A 82 -9.06 -21.71 -22.68
CA ARG A 82 -9.39 -20.82 -23.81
C ARG A 82 -10.32 -21.43 -24.85
N GLY A 83 -10.50 -22.75 -24.89
CA GLY A 83 -11.14 -23.48 -26.00
C GLY A 83 -12.64 -23.26 -26.23
N ASN A 84 -13.25 -22.27 -25.59
CA ASN A 84 -14.65 -21.85 -25.76
C ASN A 84 -14.76 -20.34 -26.04
N GLU A 85 -13.67 -19.72 -26.48
CA GLU A 85 -13.63 -18.30 -26.85
C GLU A 85 -14.08 -18.12 -28.32
N GLN A 86 -14.68 -16.97 -28.64
CA GLN A 86 -15.21 -16.72 -29.99
C GLN A 86 -14.15 -16.78 -31.11
N ALA A 87 -12.88 -16.48 -30.81
CA ALA A 87 -11.80 -16.51 -31.79
C ALA A 87 -11.19 -17.90 -32.03
N ASP A 88 -11.73 -18.96 -31.40
CA ASP A 88 -11.23 -20.32 -31.58
C ASP A 88 -11.61 -20.94 -32.93
N ALA A 89 -10.88 -22.01 -33.32
CA ALA A 89 -11.15 -22.77 -34.53
C ALA A 89 -12.58 -23.35 -34.58
N THR A 90 -13.13 -23.67 -33.41
CA THR A 90 -14.55 -23.93 -33.20
C THR A 90 -15.07 -22.85 -32.26
N PRO A 91 -15.71 -21.78 -32.78
CA PRO A 91 -16.11 -20.64 -31.96
C PRO A 91 -17.03 -21.05 -30.81
N GLY A 92 -16.59 -20.77 -29.58
CA GLY A 92 -17.43 -20.89 -28.38
C GLY A 92 -18.17 -19.58 -28.06
N PRO A 93 -19.04 -19.58 -27.03
CA PRO A 93 -19.86 -18.43 -26.72
C PRO A 93 -19.14 -17.35 -25.89
N PHE A 94 -17.99 -17.65 -25.28
CA PHE A 94 -17.32 -16.72 -24.39
C PHE A 94 -16.50 -15.67 -25.12
N ARG A 95 -16.33 -14.51 -24.49
CA ARG A 95 -15.49 -13.41 -24.91
C ARG A 95 -14.07 -13.87 -25.26
N THR A 96 -13.54 -13.35 -26.36
CA THR A 96 -12.12 -13.54 -26.69
C THR A 96 -11.24 -12.66 -25.81
N ARG A 97 -10.23 -13.26 -25.16
CA ARG A 97 -9.24 -12.53 -24.36
C ARG A 97 -7.91 -12.40 -25.09
N SER A 98 -7.19 -11.31 -24.84
CA SER A 98 -5.80 -11.11 -25.30
C SER A 98 -4.78 -11.91 -24.48
N GLY A 99 -5.09 -12.21 -23.22
CA GLY A 99 -4.26 -12.97 -22.29
C GLY A 99 -5.09 -13.64 -21.19
N VAL A 100 -4.44 -14.48 -20.39
CA VAL A 100 -5.07 -15.13 -19.21
C VAL A 100 -5.12 -14.17 -18.03
N LEU A 101 -4.10 -13.32 -17.86
CA LEU A 101 -4.08 -12.23 -16.89
C LEU A 101 -5.02 -11.12 -17.37
N GLY A 102 -5.95 -10.73 -16.50
CA GLY A 102 -6.84 -9.59 -16.74
C GLY A 102 -6.13 -8.24 -16.75
N ASP A 103 -6.91 -7.20 -16.98
CA ASP A 103 -6.42 -5.83 -16.92
C ASP A 103 -6.10 -5.47 -15.45
N ILE A 104 -4.93 -4.89 -15.21
CA ILE A 104 -4.56 -4.35 -13.90
C ILE A 104 -4.98 -2.89 -13.87
N VAL A 105 -6.06 -2.58 -13.14
CA VAL A 105 -6.61 -1.24 -12.99
C VAL A 105 -6.64 -0.87 -11.51
N ASP A 106 -6.21 0.35 -11.18
CA ASP A 106 -6.06 0.94 -9.83
C ASP A 106 -5.15 0.18 -8.82
N SER A 107 -4.76 -1.04 -9.14
CA SER A 107 -3.83 -1.85 -8.37
C SER A 107 -2.39 -1.63 -8.80
N SER A 108 -1.50 -1.52 -7.82
CA SER A 108 -0.06 -1.51 -8.01
C SER A 108 0.54 -2.85 -7.61
N PRO A 109 1.52 -3.39 -8.35
CA PRO A 109 2.23 -4.59 -7.94
C PRO A 109 2.98 -4.37 -6.62
N VAL A 110 2.86 -5.31 -5.68
CA VAL A 110 3.58 -5.31 -4.40
C VAL A 110 4.58 -6.45 -4.31
N TYR A 111 5.79 -6.13 -3.87
CA TYR A 111 6.89 -7.09 -3.82
C TYR A 111 7.07 -7.66 -2.41
N VAL A 112 7.15 -8.98 -2.30
CA VAL A 112 7.39 -9.74 -1.06
C VAL A 112 8.65 -10.58 -1.22
N GLY A 113 9.50 -10.63 -0.21
CA GLY A 113 10.83 -11.21 -0.27
C GLY A 113 11.38 -11.34 1.14
N THR A 114 12.69 -11.20 1.32
CA THR A 114 13.30 -11.19 2.66
C THR A 114 12.60 -10.17 3.57
N PRO A 115 12.20 -10.54 4.79
CA PRO A 115 11.63 -9.62 5.75
C PRO A 115 12.54 -8.44 6.04
N VAL A 116 11.98 -7.24 6.04
CA VAL A 116 12.71 -5.97 6.22
C VAL A 116 12.03 -5.03 7.21
N ALA A 117 10.90 -5.43 7.81
CA ALA A 117 10.23 -4.60 8.81
C ALA A 117 11.20 -4.26 9.95
N ASN A 118 11.02 -3.09 10.54
CA ASN A 118 11.96 -2.54 11.53
C ASN A 118 11.61 -2.94 12.97
N TYR A 119 11.01 -4.12 13.19
CA TYR A 119 10.70 -4.57 14.53
C TYR A 119 11.99 -4.87 15.32
N PRO A 120 11.98 -4.72 16.66
CA PRO A 120 13.17 -4.94 17.47
C PRO A 120 13.78 -6.34 17.29
N THR A 121 15.09 -6.39 17.03
CA THR A 121 15.86 -7.64 16.81
C THR A 121 16.88 -7.97 17.91
N SER A 122 17.28 -7.00 18.73
CA SER A 122 18.39 -7.13 19.69
C SER A 122 18.02 -6.89 21.15
N ALA A 123 16.87 -6.28 21.43
CA ALA A 123 16.34 -6.01 22.77
C ALA A 123 14.88 -6.49 22.83
N PRO A 124 14.34 -6.82 24.02
CA PRO A 124 12.92 -7.12 24.12
C PRO A 124 12.14 -5.89 23.67
N TRP A 125 11.24 -6.09 22.70
CA TRP A 125 10.25 -5.12 22.28
C TRP A 125 9.34 -4.80 23.47
N SER A 126 9.07 -3.53 23.73
CA SER A 126 8.09 -3.07 24.70
C SER A 126 7.19 -2.04 24.05
N ASP A 127 5.90 -2.09 24.39
CA ASP A 127 4.98 -0.96 24.26
C ASP A 127 5.37 0.10 25.31
N LEU A 128 5.75 1.30 24.87
CA LEU A 128 6.25 2.36 25.74
C LEU A 128 5.15 3.04 26.55
N LEU A 129 3.91 3.07 26.07
CA LEU A 129 2.76 3.53 26.86
C LEU A 129 2.35 2.51 27.92
N TYR A 130 2.46 1.22 27.60
CA TYR A 130 2.09 0.11 28.49
C TYR A 130 3.27 -0.82 28.75
N SER A 131 4.32 -0.30 29.39
CA SER A 131 5.59 -1.02 29.60
C SER A 131 5.47 -2.32 30.42
N SER A 132 4.38 -2.52 31.15
CA SER A 132 4.07 -3.77 31.87
C SER A 132 3.41 -4.84 31.00
N SER A 133 2.97 -4.49 29.79
CA SER A 133 2.34 -5.42 28.85
C SER A 133 3.34 -6.48 28.41
N THR A 134 2.87 -7.73 28.32
CA THR A 134 3.69 -8.81 27.82
C THR A 134 3.64 -8.80 26.31
N MET A 135 4.79 -8.75 25.63
CA MET A 135 4.89 -8.84 24.17
C MET A 135 5.21 -10.31 23.79
N PRO A 136 4.26 -11.11 23.28
CA PRO A 136 4.51 -12.48 22.88
C PRO A 136 5.64 -12.64 21.85
N GLU A 137 5.91 -11.58 21.10
CA GLU A 137 6.95 -11.45 20.07
C GLU A 137 8.38 -11.56 20.64
N ASN A 138 8.56 -11.36 21.94
CA ASN A 138 9.88 -11.39 22.60
C ASN A 138 10.41 -12.80 22.89
N LYS A 139 9.66 -13.85 22.60
CA LYS A 139 10.13 -15.22 22.84
C LYS A 139 11.34 -15.51 21.96
N THR A 140 12.47 -15.84 22.59
CA THR A 140 13.76 -16.04 21.90
C THR A 140 13.72 -17.07 20.79
N THR A 141 12.91 -18.13 20.95
CA THR A 141 12.78 -19.20 19.94
C THR A 141 12.06 -18.74 18.67
N ASN A 142 11.18 -17.74 18.76
CA ASN A 142 10.35 -17.24 17.65
C ASN A 142 10.39 -15.70 17.58
N SER A 143 11.54 -15.11 17.90
CA SER A 143 11.74 -13.67 17.81
C SER A 143 11.72 -13.22 16.35
N TYR A 144 11.52 -11.93 16.14
CA TYR A 144 11.55 -11.37 14.80
C TYR A 144 12.93 -11.54 14.12
N ALA A 145 14.02 -11.44 14.90
CA ALA A 145 15.37 -11.71 14.39
C ALA A 145 15.53 -13.15 13.87
N THR A 146 14.94 -14.13 14.57
CA THR A 146 14.90 -15.53 14.12
C THR A 146 14.07 -15.66 12.85
N TYR A 147 12.92 -14.98 12.77
CA TYR A 147 12.10 -14.94 11.56
C TYR A 147 12.85 -14.38 10.36
N GLN A 148 13.47 -13.21 10.48
CA GLN A 148 14.30 -12.61 9.42
C GLN A 148 15.41 -13.55 8.95
N THR A 149 16.08 -14.22 9.89
CA THR A 149 17.16 -15.18 9.58
C THR A 149 16.63 -16.38 8.80
N ASN A 150 15.52 -16.97 9.25
CA ASN A 150 14.91 -18.14 8.62
C ASN A 150 14.28 -17.82 7.25
N GLN A 151 13.89 -16.57 7.02
CA GLN A 151 13.30 -16.07 5.78
C GLN A 151 14.30 -15.40 4.83
N ALA A 152 15.59 -15.39 5.16
CA ALA A 152 16.62 -14.74 4.35
C ALA A 152 16.63 -15.26 2.89
N GLY A 153 16.41 -16.57 2.71
CA GLY A 153 16.36 -17.24 1.41
C GLY A 153 14.95 -17.48 0.85
N ARG A 154 13.91 -16.82 1.40
CA ARG A 154 12.52 -16.97 0.92
C ARG A 154 12.41 -16.67 -0.56
N MET A 155 11.57 -17.43 -1.27
CA MET A 155 11.19 -17.10 -2.64
C MET A 155 10.53 -15.72 -2.69
N GLN A 156 11.04 -14.88 -3.57
CA GLN A 156 10.55 -13.54 -3.77
C GLN A 156 9.35 -13.58 -4.70
N MET A 157 8.34 -12.78 -4.41
CA MET A 157 7.05 -12.77 -5.08
C MET A 157 6.65 -11.32 -5.44
N VAL A 158 5.91 -11.16 -6.52
CA VAL A 158 5.17 -9.94 -6.83
C VAL A 158 3.69 -10.29 -6.87
N TYR A 159 2.88 -9.57 -6.11
CA TYR A 159 1.43 -9.72 -6.10
C TYR A 159 0.74 -8.53 -6.72
N VAL A 160 -0.35 -8.76 -7.44
CA VAL A 160 -1.14 -7.68 -8.05
C VAL A 160 -2.59 -8.12 -8.22
N ALA A 161 -3.52 -7.20 -7.97
CA ALA A 161 -4.93 -7.45 -8.25
C ALA A 161 -5.23 -7.16 -9.73
N SER A 162 -6.09 -7.98 -10.30
CA SER A 162 -6.43 -7.95 -11.71
C SER A 162 -7.93 -8.14 -11.92
N ASN A 163 -8.40 -7.52 -13.00
CA ASN A 163 -9.82 -7.40 -13.30
C ASN A 163 -10.44 -8.65 -13.97
N ASP A 164 -9.68 -9.73 -14.09
CA ASP A 164 -10.22 -11.09 -14.30
C ASP A 164 -10.82 -11.69 -13.02
N GLY A 165 -10.88 -10.89 -11.94
CA GLY A 165 -11.48 -11.28 -10.66
C GLY A 165 -10.48 -11.88 -9.69
N LEU A 166 -9.19 -11.85 -10.01
CA LEU A 166 -8.15 -12.54 -9.27
C LEU A 166 -7.11 -11.57 -8.71
N LEU A 167 -6.62 -11.89 -7.51
CA LEU A 167 -5.27 -11.51 -7.13
C LEU A 167 -4.31 -12.56 -7.70
N HIS A 168 -3.19 -12.14 -8.28
CA HIS A 168 -2.13 -13.03 -8.77
C HIS A 168 -0.83 -12.83 -8.01
N GLY A 169 -0.05 -13.90 -7.83
CA GLY A 169 1.29 -13.89 -7.26
C GLY A 169 2.29 -14.57 -8.18
N PHE A 170 3.31 -13.82 -8.61
CA PHE A 170 4.35 -14.26 -9.55
C PHE A 170 5.71 -14.38 -8.88
N GLN A 171 6.48 -15.41 -9.21
CA GLN A 171 7.87 -15.57 -8.76
C GLN A 171 8.72 -14.41 -9.29
N ALA A 172 9.40 -13.70 -8.38
CA ALA A 172 10.28 -12.58 -8.67
C ALA A 172 11.78 -12.90 -8.49
N GLY A 173 12.11 -14.14 -8.09
CA GLY A 173 13.48 -14.60 -7.85
C GLY A 173 13.62 -15.23 -6.46
N GLN A 174 14.85 -15.51 -6.05
CA GLN A 174 15.17 -16.05 -4.74
C GLN A 174 16.64 -15.79 -4.43
N GLN A 175 16.97 -15.46 -3.19
CA GLN A 175 18.37 -15.39 -2.76
C GLN A 175 18.83 -16.78 -2.31
N VAL A 176 19.88 -17.31 -2.96
CA VAL A 176 20.53 -18.55 -2.55
C VAL A 176 21.87 -18.20 -1.92
N THR A 177 22.08 -18.59 -0.67
CA THR A 177 23.30 -18.30 0.09
C THR A 177 24.05 -19.57 0.43
N SER A 178 25.35 -19.59 0.17
CA SER A 178 26.28 -20.63 0.60
C SER A 178 27.35 -20.04 1.51
N THR A 179 27.62 -20.70 2.63
CA THR A 179 28.68 -20.32 3.57
C THR A 179 29.76 -21.39 3.58
N VAL A 180 31.00 -21.00 3.33
CA VAL A 180 32.17 -21.87 3.39
C VAL A 180 33.13 -21.35 4.44
N THR A 181 33.46 -22.19 5.41
CA THR A 181 34.47 -21.88 6.43
C THR A 181 35.76 -22.62 6.11
N THR A 182 36.87 -21.89 6.02
CA THR A 182 38.21 -22.42 5.76
C THR A 182 39.20 -21.90 6.78
N CYS A 183 40.39 -22.50 6.85
CA CYS A 183 41.42 -22.11 7.80
C CYS A 183 42.70 -21.69 7.08
N SER A 184 43.34 -20.61 7.54
CA SER A 184 44.50 -20.00 6.90
C SER A 184 45.58 -19.62 7.91
N LYS A 185 46.85 -19.77 7.50
CA LYS A 185 48.01 -19.27 8.26
C LYS A 185 48.24 -17.78 8.02
N SER A 186 47.85 -17.27 6.85
CA SER A 186 47.96 -15.87 6.49
C SER A 186 46.66 -15.13 6.70
N ARG A 187 46.75 -13.85 7.09
CA ARG A 187 45.61 -12.96 7.22
C ARG A 187 44.98 -12.73 5.83
N PRO A 188 43.70 -13.09 5.61
CA PRO A 188 43.04 -12.83 4.34
C PRO A 188 42.62 -11.35 4.20
N THR A 189 42.37 -10.93 2.97
CA THR A 189 41.70 -9.65 2.69
C THR A 189 40.20 -9.85 2.88
N GLY A 190 39.66 -9.28 3.96
CA GLY A 190 38.21 -9.23 4.15
C GLY A 190 37.57 -8.23 3.20
N GLY A 191 36.28 -8.38 2.95
CA GLY A 191 35.51 -7.45 2.13
C GLY A 191 34.33 -8.09 1.43
N THR A 192 33.51 -7.26 0.81
CA THR A 192 32.37 -7.66 0.00
C THR A 192 32.61 -7.28 -1.45
N THR A 193 32.39 -8.21 -2.37
CA THR A 193 32.46 -7.99 -3.82
C THR A 193 31.14 -8.39 -4.44
N THR A 194 30.71 -7.67 -5.48
CA THR A 194 29.49 -7.98 -6.22
C THR A 194 29.82 -8.07 -7.71
N SER A 195 29.41 -9.16 -8.35
CA SER A 195 29.57 -9.39 -9.78
C SER A 195 28.25 -9.94 -10.33
N GLY A 196 27.57 -9.16 -11.18
CA GLY A 196 26.23 -9.51 -11.66
C GLY A 196 25.21 -9.62 -10.51
N ASN A 197 24.55 -10.77 -10.41
CA ASN A 197 23.57 -11.12 -9.38
C ASN A 197 24.18 -11.84 -8.17
N THR A 198 25.51 -11.93 -8.09
CA THR A 198 26.23 -12.62 -7.01
C THR A 198 26.99 -11.62 -6.14
N THR A 199 26.84 -11.74 -4.83
CA THR A 199 27.60 -11.02 -3.81
C THR A 199 28.40 -12.00 -2.98
N THR A 200 29.71 -11.77 -2.84
CA THR A 200 30.61 -12.58 -2.01
C THR A 200 31.19 -11.72 -0.91
N THR A 201 30.97 -12.11 0.34
CA THR A 201 31.52 -11.48 1.55
C THR A 201 32.50 -12.41 2.23
N ILE A 202 33.72 -11.94 2.46
CA ILE A 202 34.76 -12.68 3.18
C ILE A 202 34.99 -11.99 4.53
N THR A 203 34.77 -12.73 5.61
CA THR A 203 35.14 -12.33 6.98
C THR A 203 36.17 -13.31 7.54
N TYR A 204 36.91 -12.88 8.55
CA TYR A 204 37.88 -13.73 9.23
C TYR A 204 37.98 -13.41 10.71
N SER A 205 38.32 -14.41 11.52
CA SER A 205 38.61 -14.28 12.95
C SER A 205 39.91 -15.00 13.29
N ILE A 206 40.56 -14.59 14.38
CA ILE A 206 41.78 -15.24 14.90
C ILE A 206 41.35 -16.30 15.89
N THR A 207 41.38 -17.58 15.48
CA THR A 207 40.75 -18.65 16.27
C THR A 207 41.56 -19.95 16.40
N ASN A 208 42.81 -20.02 15.94
CA ASN A 208 43.64 -21.25 16.03
C ASN A 208 42.89 -22.50 15.54
N CYS A 209 42.27 -22.42 14.35
CA CYS A 209 41.58 -23.54 13.73
C CYS A 209 42.53 -24.71 13.43
N VAL A 210 42.05 -25.96 13.56
CA VAL A 210 42.80 -27.17 13.22
C VAL A 210 42.12 -27.93 12.08
N VAL A 211 42.86 -28.21 11.02
CA VAL A 211 42.40 -29.06 9.91
C VAL A 211 43.38 -30.24 9.77
N SER A 212 42.86 -31.47 9.90
CA SER A 212 43.65 -32.72 9.83
C SER A 212 44.93 -32.70 10.69
N GLY A 213 44.84 -32.18 11.92
CA GLY A 213 45.95 -32.11 12.87
C GLY A 213 46.92 -30.94 12.69
N THR A 214 46.75 -30.10 11.66
CA THR A 214 47.56 -28.89 11.46
C THR A 214 46.83 -27.65 11.98
N SER A 215 47.51 -26.83 12.79
CA SER A 215 46.98 -25.55 13.29
C SER A 215 47.17 -24.39 12.31
N TYR A 216 46.14 -23.55 12.22
CA TYR A 216 46.03 -22.35 11.39
C TYR A 216 45.59 -21.16 12.26
N THR A 217 46.16 -19.98 12.02
CA THR A 217 45.90 -18.79 12.87
C THR A 217 44.50 -18.21 12.66
N TYR A 218 43.99 -18.25 11.42
CA TYR A 218 42.74 -17.59 11.03
C TYR A 218 41.68 -18.61 10.63
N THR A 219 40.44 -18.36 11.05
CA THR A 219 39.24 -18.93 10.45
C THR A 219 38.66 -17.92 9.48
N ILE A 220 38.38 -18.34 8.26
CA ILE A 220 37.85 -17.51 7.17
C ILE A 220 36.44 -18.00 6.87
N THR A 221 35.47 -17.09 6.90
CA THR A 221 34.10 -17.37 6.48
C THR A 221 33.83 -16.65 5.17
N THR A 222 33.57 -17.40 4.11
CA THR A 222 33.15 -16.87 2.81
C THR A 222 31.66 -17.12 2.63
N ILE A 223 30.88 -16.05 2.54
CA ILE A 223 29.45 -16.09 2.27
C ILE A 223 29.26 -15.66 0.82
N THR A 224 28.68 -16.53 0.00
CA THR A 224 28.31 -16.20 -1.39
C THR A 224 26.80 -16.26 -1.50
N SER A 225 26.19 -15.14 -1.89
CA SER A 225 24.75 -15.02 -2.12
C SER A 225 24.50 -14.72 -3.59
N THR A 226 23.67 -15.54 -4.26
CA THR A 226 23.29 -15.35 -5.66
C THR A 226 21.77 -15.22 -5.76
N TYR A 227 21.30 -14.21 -6.49
CA TYR A 227 19.86 -14.08 -6.79
C TYR A 227 19.51 -14.89 -8.04
N THR A 228 18.55 -15.80 -7.93
CA THR A 228 18.01 -16.51 -9.10
C THR A 228 17.25 -15.55 -10.00
N ASN A 229 17.10 -15.91 -11.27
CA ASN A 229 16.36 -15.10 -12.22
C ASN A 229 14.88 -15.02 -11.83
N ASN A 230 14.28 -13.85 -12.05
CA ASN A 230 12.84 -13.69 -12.07
C ASN A 230 12.29 -14.54 -13.23
N THR A 231 11.50 -15.57 -12.92
CA THR A 231 10.88 -16.39 -13.95
C THR A 231 9.52 -15.87 -14.35
N GLY A 232 8.89 -14.99 -13.56
CA GLY A 232 7.51 -14.51 -13.72
C GLY A 232 6.44 -15.61 -13.72
N THR A 233 6.79 -16.80 -13.25
CA THR A 233 5.86 -17.92 -13.10
C THR A 233 4.79 -17.57 -12.06
N GLU A 234 3.52 -17.69 -12.40
CA GLU A 234 2.42 -17.57 -11.43
C GLU A 234 2.43 -18.76 -10.47
N LEU A 235 2.45 -18.51 -9.16
CA LEU A 235 2.47 -19.56 -8.13
C LEU A 235 1.22 -19.57 -7.25
N LEU A 236 0.47 -18.47 -7.26
CA LEU A 236 -0.76 -18.31 -6.48
C LEU A 236 -1.72 -17.40 -7.24
N ALA A 237 -3.00 -17.73 -7.21
CA ALA A 237 -4.07 -16.80 -7.49
C ALA A 237 -5.22 -16.98 -6.49
N TYR A 238 -5.97 -15.93 -6.23
CA TYR A 238 -7.10 -15.93 -5.32
C TYR A 238 -8.33 -15.27 -5.95
N MET A 239 -9.44 -16.00 -6.03
CA MET A 239 -10.75 -15.54 -6.43
C MET A 239 -11.57 -15.26 -5.16
N PRO A 240 -11.86 -14.01 -4.81
CA PRO A 240 -12.73 -13.71 -3.67
C PRO A 240 -14.12 -14.32 -3.86
N GLN A 241 -14.74 -14.79 -2.79
CA GLN A 241 -16.09 -15.37 -2.85
C GLN A 241 -17.10 -14.36 -3.40
N THR A 242 -17.01 -13.10 -2.95
CA THR A 242 -17.84 -12.01 -3.44
C THR A 242 -17.78 -11.91 -4.96
N VAL A 243 -16.58 -12.04 -5.56
CA VAL A 243 -16.39 -11.99 -7.01
C VAL A 243 -16.92 -13.25 -7.68
N ALA A 244 -16.65 -14.45 -7.13
CA ALA A 244 -17.17 -15.71 -7.66
C ALA A 244 -18.71 -15.74 -7.74
N LEU A 245 -19.38 -15.05 -6.81
CA LEU A 245 -20.84 -14.92 -6.78
C LEU A 245 -21.39 -13.96 -7.85
N GLU A 246 -20.59 -13.05 -8.41
CA GLU A 246 -21.11 -11.98 -9.29
C GLU A 246 -20.45 -11.88 -10.67
N ILE A 247 -19.26 -12.46 -10.88
CA ILE A 247 -18.43 -12.26 -12.07
C ILE A 247 -19.11 -12.73 -13.36
N ALA A 248 -19.97 -13.74 -13.24
CA ALA A 248 -20.77 -14.31 -14.31
C ALA A 248 -22.22 -13.78 -14.34
N GLN A 249 -22.59 -12.86 -13.45
CA GLN A 249 -23.94 -12.31 -13.38
C GLN A 249 -24.04 -10.96 -14.09
N ASN A 250 -25.23 -10.68 -14.65
CA ASN A 250 -25.55 -9.33 -15.12
C ASN A 250 -25.67 -8.37 -13.93
N ASN A 251 -25.07 -7.20 -14.05
CA ASN A 251 -25.27 -6.12 -13.09
C ASN A 251 -26.67 -5.53 -13.29
N THR A 252 -27.56 -5.71 -12.31
CA THR A 252 -28.94 -5.22 -12.35
C THR A 252 -29.10 -3.81 -11.76
N THR A 253 -28.03 -3.19 -11.24
CA THR A 253 -28.07 -1.92 -10.50
C THR A 253 -27.29 -0.78 -11.15
N ALA A 254 -26.52 -1.01 -12.22
CA ALA A 254 -25.76 0.03 -12.92
C ALA A 254 -26.51 0.63 -14.14
N PHE A 255 -26.28 1.93 -14.39
CA PHE A 255 -26.79 2.68 -15.57
C PHE A 255 -26.27 2.14 -16.93
N LEU A 256 -25.25 1.26 -16.91
CA LEU A 256 -24.80 0.47 -18.05
C LEU A 256 -25.35 -0.95 -17.89
N THR A 257 -26.36 -1.29 -18.68
CA THR A 257 -26.97 -2.62 -18.68
C THR A 257 -26.05 -3.69 -19.28
N ASN A 258 -25.95 -4.83 -18.58
CA ASN A 258 -25.87 -6.20 -19.12
C ASN A 258 -24.57 -6.82 -19.67
N TYR A 259 -23.36 -6.57 -19.15
CA TYR A 259 -22.22 -7.42 -19.54
C TYR A 259 -21.41 -7.96 -18.36
N ASN A 260 -21.46 -9.28 -18.21
CA ASN A 260 -20.62 -10.05 -17.27
C ASN A 260 -19.24 -10.35 -17.92
N PHE A 261 -18.28 -10.87 -17.17
CA PHE A 261 -16.89 -11.02 -17.65
C PHE A 261 -16.74 -11.98 -18.85
N THR A 262 -17.66 -12.92 -19.03
CA THR A 262 -17.63 -13.90 -20.13
C THR A 262 -18.34 -13.39 -21.38
N ASP A 263 -19.09 -12.29 -21.30
CA ASP A 263 -19.87 -11.77 -22.42
C ASP A 263 -18.98 -11.18 -23.53
N PRO A 264 -19.14 -11.60 -24.80
CA PRO A 264 -18.42 -11.03 -25.94
C PRO A 264 -18.53 -9.50 -26.09
N SER A 265 -19.59 -8.90 -25.58
CA SER A 265 -19.85 -7.46 -25.59
C SER A 265 -19.37 -6.76 -24.31
N TYR A 266 -18.57 -7.44 -23.48
CA TYR A 266 -18.01 -6.94 -22.23
C TYR A 266 -17.56 -5.48 -22.33
N THR A 267 -18.22 -4.66 -21.53
CA THR A 267 -17.73 -3.35 -21.13
C THR A 267 -17.00 -3.50 -19.81
N HIS A 268 -15.92 -2.74 -19.62
CA HIS A 268 -15.06 -2.90 -18.45
C HIS A 268 -15.85 -2.72 -17.14
N ARG A 269 -15.95 -3.78 -16.36
CA ARG A 269 -16.53 -3.83 -15.01
C ARG A 269 -15.42 -4.19 -14.04
N PHE A 270 -15.31 -3.45 -12.95
CA PHE A 270 -14.32 -3.72 -11.90
C PHE A 270 -14.71 -4.95 -11.05
N PHE A 271 -13.74 -5.80 -10.72
CA PHE A 271 -13.84 -6.95 -9.81
C PHE A 271 -12.78 -6.89 -8.70
N VAL A 272 -11.52 -7.24 -8.94
CA VAL A 272 -10.43 -7.10 -7.93
C VAL A 272 -9.45 -6.03 -8.37
N ASN A 273 -9.50 -4.86 -7.74
CA ASN A 273 -8.81 -3.66 -8.23
C ASN A 273 -8.05 -2.89 -7.14
N GLN A 274 -8.15 -3.29 -5.86
CA GLN A 274 -7.39 -2.62 -4.80
C GLN A 274 -5.90 -2.98 -4.86
N THR A 275 -5.02 -2.02 -4.58
CA THR A 275 -3.61 -2.34 -4.30
C THR A 275 -3.54 -3.11 -2.97
N PRO A 276 -3.08 -4.37 -2.95
CA PRO A 276 -3.03 -5.14 -1.71
C PRO A 276 -1.97 -4.58 -0.75
N GLY A 277 -2.28 -4.60 0.54
CA GLY A 277 -1.34 -4.34 1.63
C GLY A 277 -0.52 -5.59 1.95
N ILE A 278 0.74 -5.40 2.33
CA ILE A 278 1.60 -6.45 2.86
C ILE A 278 2.03 -6.03 4.26
N GLY A 279 2.07 -6.97 5.20
CA GLY A 279 2.68 -6.75 6.49
C GLY A 279 3.07 -8.04 7.18
N GLU A 280 3.97 -7.91 8.15
CA GLU A 280 4.42 -9.00 8.98
C GLU A 280 3.77 -8.85 10.34
N LEU A 281 3.27 -9.95 10.90
CA LEU A 281 2.50 -9.95 12.14
C LEU A 281 2.75 -11.21 12.95
N TYR A 282 2.46 -11.15 14.24
CA TYR A 282 2.67 -12.27 15.15
C TYR A 282 1.34 -12.85 15.64
N TYR A 283 1.09 -14.11 15.28
CA TYR A 283 -0.04 -14.86 15.81
C TYR A 283 0.32 -16.35 15.92
N ASN A 284 -0.45 -17.13 16.68
CA ASN A 284 -0.20 -18.54 16.98
C ASN A 284 1.26 -18.84 17.36
N ASN A 285 1.86 -17.92 18.11
CA ASN A 285 3.24 -18.00 18.59
C ASN A 285 4.31 -18.03 17.48
N ALA A 286 4.03 -17.47 16.30
CA ALA A 286 4.97 -17.35 15.20
C ALA A 286 4.77 -16.05 14.41
N TRP A 287 5.81 -15.66 13.66
CA TRP A 287 5.75 -14.53 12.73
C TRP A 287 5.26 -15.00 11.36
N HIS A 288 4.36 -14.23 10.77
CA HIS A 288 3.80 -14.51 9.45
C HIS A 288 3.98 -13.28 8.56
N THR A 289 3.97 -13.47 7.24
CA THR A 289 3.75 -12.40 6.26
C THR A 289 2.36 -12.57 5.70
N TRP A 290 1.50 -11.57 5.88
CA TRP A 290 0.19 -11.54 5.27
C TRP A 290 0.15 -10.58 4.09
N LEU A 291 -0.71 -10.93 3.15
CA LEU A 291 -1.20 -10.05 2.11
C LEU A 291 -2.68 -9.80 2.39
N VAL A 292 -3.11 -8.55 2.42
CA VAL A 292 -4.51 -8.16 2.57
C VAL A 292 -4.93 -7.38 1.33
N GLY A 293 -5.97 -7.84 0.66
CA GLY A 293 -6.51 -7.17 -0.52
C GLY A 293 -8.00 -6.93 -0.41
N GLY A 294 -8.55 -6.28 -1.42
CA GLY A 294 -9.94 -5.86 -1.51
C GLY A 294 -10.32 -5.64 -2.96
N LEU A 295 -11.58 -5.28 -3.17
CA LEU A 295 -12.15 -5.27 -4.52
C LEU A 295 -12.04 -3.91 -5.21
N GLY A 296 -11.78 -2.82 -4.49
CA GLY A 296 -11.84 -1.46 -5.07
C GLY A 296 -13.23 -1.22 -5.65
N GLY A 297 -13.30 -0.85 -6.93
CA GLY A 297 -14.56 -0.65 -7.65
C GLY A 297 -15.40 -1.91 -7.87
N GLY A 298 -14.92 -3.10 -7.50
CA GLY A 298 -15.71 -4.33 -7.58
C GLY A 298 -16.70 -4.56 -6.43
N GLY A 299 -16.52 -3.89 -5.28
CA GLY A 299 -17.49 -3.95 -4.20
C GLY A 299 -16.92 -3.96 -2.78
N PRO A 300 -17.77 -4.10 -1.77
CA PRO A 300 -17.38 -4.09 -0.36
C PRO A 300 -16.88 -5.47 0.10
N ALA A 301 -15.60 -5.75 -0.12
CA ALA A 301 -14.93 -6.89 0.50
C ALA A 301 -13.44 -6.65 0.76
N ILE A 302 -12.93 -7.28 1.82
CA ILE A 302 -11.52 -7.36 2.20
C ILE A 302 -11.19 -8.83 2.49
N TYR A 303 -10.06 -9.30 1.99
CA TYR A 303 -9.56 -10.66 2.23
C TYR A 303 -8.12 -10.64 2.70
N ALA A 304 -7.71 -11.66 3.42
CA ALA A 304 -6.34 -11.85 3.90
C ALA A 304 -5.81 -13.23 3.50
N LEU A 305 -4.58 -13.26 3.01
CA LEU A 305 -3.84 -14.46 2.65
C LEU A 305 -2.57 -14.55 3.48
N ASP A 306 -2.30 -15.72 4.05
CA ASP A 306 -0.98 -16.03 4.61
C ASP A 306 -0.05 -16.39 3.45
N VAL A 307 0.83 -15.45 3.12
CA VAL A 307 1.79 -15.61 2.02
C VAL A 307 3.18 -15.99 2.51
N THR A 308 3.36 -16.32 3.79
CA THR A 308 4.65 -16.50 4.46
C THR A 308 5.62 -17.39 3.69
N GLU A 309 5.17 -18.53 3.15
CA GLU A 309 6.02 -19.46 2.41
C GLU A 309 5.43 -19.83 1.04
N PRO A 310 5.94 -19.27 -0.07
CA PRO A 310 5.54 -19.70 -1.41
C PRO A 310 5.92 -21.14 -1.72
N THR A 311 7.03 -21.62 -1.14
CA THR A 311 7.61 -22.95 -1.35
C THR A 311 8.13 -23.53 -0.05
N THR A 312 8.45 -24.82 -0.02
CA THR A 312 8.97 -25.48 1.19
C THR A 312 10.24 -24.81 1.73
N ASN A 313 10.20 -24.47 3.02
CA ASN A 313 11.34 -23.96 3.78
C ASN A 313 11.51 -24.81 5.06
N ALA A 314 12.63 -25.54 5.18
CA ALA A 314 12.86 -26.42 6.32
C ALA A 314 12.97 -25.66 7.66
N SER A 315 13.30 -24.37 7.62
CA SER A 315 13.38 -23.52 8.81
C SER A 315 12.03 -22.91 9.23
N ILE A 316 11.00 -23.05 8.39
CA ILE A 316 9.65 -22.49 8.61
C ILE A 316 8.62 -23.56 8.23
N SER A 317 8.40 -24.53 9.12
CA SER A 317 7.48 -25.65 8.86
C SER A 317 6.02 -25.38 9.26
N TYR A 318 5.75 -24.30 10.00
CA TYR A 318 4.42 -23.97 10.51
C TYR A 318 3.55 -23.24 9.47
N ALA A 319 4.18 -22.55 8.51
CA ALA A 319 3.49 -21.78 7.49
C ALA A 319 3.00 -22.68 6.35
N PRO A 320 1.83 -22.38 5.77
CA PRO A 320 1.32 -23.13 4.63
C PRO A 320 2.13 -22.83 3.36
N ILE A 321 2.49 -23.88 2.61
CA ILE A 321 3.02 -23.74 1.25
C ILE A 321 1.89 -23.56 0.23
N PHE A 322 2.16 -22.89 -0.89
CA PHE A 322 1.14 -22.66 -1.92
C PHE A 322 0.69 -23.99 -2.56
N SER A 323 -0.53 -24.39 -2.22
CA SER A 323 -1.19 -25.58 -2.73
C SER A 323 -2.69 -25.46 -2.50
N GLN A 324 -3.47 -25.90 -3.48
CA GLN A 324 -4.93 -26.01 -3.33
C GLN A 324 -5.32 -26.93 -2.17
N SER A 325 -4.52 -27.95 -1.85
CA SER A 325 -4.79 -28.88 -0.74
C SER A 325 -4.79 -28.21 0.63
N ASN A 326 -4.13 -27.06 0.76
CA ASN A 326 -3.95 -26.34 2.03
C ASN A 326 -4.67 -24.98 1.99
N ALA A 327 -5.68 -24.83 1.11
CA ALA A 327 -6.41 -23.57 0.93
C ALA A 327 -6.94 -23.01 2.26
N SER A 328 -7.43 -23.88 3.15
CA SER A 328 -7.98 -23.51 4.46
C SER A 328 -6.97 -22.91 5.44
N SER A 329 -5.67 -23.02 5.16
CA SER A 329 -4.61 -22.38 5.94
C SER A 329 -4.01 -21.16 5.23
N LEU A 330 -4.15 -21.09 3.89
CA LEU A 330 -3.65 -19.97 3.07
C LEU A 330 -4.63 -18.79 3.07
N VAL A 331 -5.93 -19.05 2.92
CA VAL A 331 -6.97 -18.01 2.96
C VAL A 331 -7.37 -17.81 4.40
N VAL A 332 -6.92 -16.71 5.00
CA VAL A 332 -7.08 -16.42 6.42
C VAL A 332 -8.49 -15.95 6.74
N ASN A 333 -9.02 -15.04 5.92
CA ASN A 333 -10.37 -14.54 6.07
C ASN A 333 -10.82 -13.82 4.81
N GLU A 334 -12.13 -13.72 4.61
CA GLU A 334 -12.77 -12.77 3.70
C GLU A 334 -13.96 -12.15 4.42
N LEU A 335 -13.91 -10.83 4.60
CA LEU A 335 -15.00 -10.02 5.11
C LEU A 335 -15.71 -9.33 3.96
N ASN A 336 -17.03 -9.41 3.94
CA ASN A 336 -17.92 -8.73 3.01
C ASN A 336 -19.24 -8.39 3.72
N THR A 337 -20.18 -7.79 2.99
CA THR A 337 -21.49 -7.39 3.54
C THR A 337 -22.34 -8.55 4.06
N SER A 338 -22.03 -9.81 3.75
CA SER A 338 -22.78 -10.95 4.30
C SER A 338 -22.31 -11.39 5.69
N ASN A 339 -21.06 -11.09 6.07
CA ASN A 339 -20.45 -11.66 7.28
C ASN A 339 -19.78 -10.64 8.21
N ILE A 340 -19.48 -9.41 7.78
CA ILE A 340 -18.78 -8.41 8.61
C ILE A 340 -19.53 -8.10 9.91
N GLN A 341 -20.87 -8.08 9.86
CA GLN A 341 -21.70 -7.81 11.03
C GLN A 341 -21.50 -8.84 12.17
N SER A 342 -21.15 -10.08 11.82
CA SER A 342 -20.98 -11.17 12.80
C SER A 342 -19.70 -11.05 13.64
N VAL A 343 -18.74 -10.24 13.18
CA VAL A 343 -17.43 -10.03 13.83
C VAL A 343 -17.24 -8.59 14.33
N CYS A 344 -18.26 -7.74 14.18
CA CYS A 344 -18.20 -6.34 14.59
C CYS A 344 -18.38 -6.20 16.11
N ALA A 345 -17.44 -5.50 16.76
CA ALA A 345 -17.51 -5.11 18.16
C ALA A 345 -18.22 -3.75 18.31
N ILE A 346 -18.93 -3.58 19.43
CA ILE A 346 -19.77 -2.41 19.70
C ILE A 346 -18.87 -1.18 19.93
N HIS A 347 -18.96 -0.21 19.03
CA HIS A 347 -18.24 1.06 19.12
C HIS A 347 -19.16 2.27 18.91
N SER A 348 -20.05 2.18 17.92
CA SER A 348 -21.15 3.10 17.69
C SER A 348 -22.42 2.63 18.44
N PRO A 349 -23.23 3.53 19.04
CA PRO A 349 -24.49 3.17 19.71
C PRO A 349 -25.50 2.47 18.78
N THR A 350 -25.23 2.45 17.48
CA THR A 350 -26.10 1.89 16.45
C THR A 350 -25.49 0.74 15.63
N ASN A 351 -24.24 0.31 15.91
CA ASN A 351 -23.54 -0.86 15.34
C ASN A 351 -23.80 -1.12 13.84
N TYR A 352 -23.21 -0.30 12.98
CA TYR A 352 -23.46 -0.27 11.53
C TYR A 352 -22.28 -0.74 10.66
N CYS A 353 -21.36 -1.59 11.16
CA CYS A 353 -20.24 -2.10 10.34
C CYS A 353 -20.67 -2.56 8.94
N LEU A 354 -21.84 -3.20 8.82
CA LEU A 354 -22.42 -3.58 7.54
C LEU A 354 -22.74 -2.38 6.64
N ASP A 355 -23.43 -1.39 7.18
CA ASP A 355 -23.92 -0.23 6.44
C ASP A 355 -22.82 0.81 6.18
N ASP A 356 -21.71 0.76 6.91
CA ASP A 356 -20.55 1.62 6.70
C ASP A 356 -19.51 0.98 5.76
N PHE A 357 -19.58 -0.33 5.48
CA PHE A 357 -18.63 -1.01 4.61
C PHE A 357 -18.94 -0.80 3.11
N GLY A 358 -18.12 0.02 2.45
CA GLY A 358 -18.23 0.41 1.05
C GLY A 358 -17.09 -0.10 0.16
N TRP A 359 -16.95 0.52 -1.01
CA TRP A 359 -15.98 0.20 -2.05
C TRP A 359 -14.63 0.79 -1.67
N ASN A 360 -13.75 -0.04 -1.11
CA ASN A 360 -12.46 0.40 -0.59
C ASN A 360 -11.35 0.28 -1.63
N TYR A 361 -10.75 1.42 -2.00
CA TYR A 361 -9.58 1.49 -2.89
C TYR A 361 -8.25 1.70 -2.14
N GLY A 362 -8.33 2.06 -0.86
CA GLY A 362 -7.16 2.28 -0.03
C GLY A 362 -6.38 1.00 0.25
N THR A 363 -5.06 1.11 0.33
CA THR A 363 -4.21 -0.05 0.67
C THR A 363 -4.36 -0.39 2.16
N PRO A 364 -4.79 -1.60 2.53
CA PRO A 364 -4.89 -2.01 3.93
C PRO A 364 -3.52 -2.03 4.62
N ILE A 365 -3.51 -1.80 5.92
CA ILE A 365 -2.30 -1.73 6.74
C ILE A 365 -2.35 -2.80 7.81
N ILE A 366 -1.21 -3.41 8.11
CA ILE A 366 -1.08 -4.38 9.22
C ILE A 366 -0.16 -3.78 10.26
N SER A 367 -0.64 -3.62 11.49
CA SER A 367 0.10 -2.96 12.56
C SER A 367 -0.13 -3.58 13.94
N ARG A 368 0.81 -3.33 14.85
CA ARG A 368 0.69 -3.68 16.27
C ARG A 368 -0.05 -2.57 17.03
N MET A 369 -1.00 -2.95 17.90
CA MET A 369 -1.86 -2.03 18.66
C MET A 369 -1.60 -2.13 20.17
N HIS A 370 -1.93 -1.10 20.94
CA HIS A 370 -1.73 -1.07 22.41
C HIS A 370 -2.54 -2.11 23.20
N ASN A 371 -3.59 -2.68 22.61
CA ASN A 371 -4.37 -3.74 23.24
C ASN A 371 -3.66 -5.12 23.27
N GLY A 372 -2.44 -5.21 22.73
CA GLY A 372 -1.68 -6.46 22.66
C GLY A 372 -1.85 -7.23 21.34
N SER A 373 -2.78 -6.83 20.48
CA SER A 373 -3.10 -7.52 19.23
C SER A 373 -2.43 -6.85 18.03
N TRP A 374 -2.23 -7.64 16.98
CA TRP A 374 -2.05 -7.14 15.63
C TRP A 374 -3.42 -6.78 15.03
N ALA A 375 -3.46 -5.87 14.07
CA ALA A 375 -4.69 -5.50 13.40
C ALA A 375 -4.49 -5.23 11.91
N VAL A 376 -5.53 -5.53 11.12
CA VAL A 376 -5.68 -5.01 9.76
C VAL A 376 -6.51 -3.72 9.83
N ILE A 377 -5.98 -2.63 9.31
CA ILE A 377 -6.57 -1.29 9.36
C ILE A 377 -6.83 -0.81 7.92
N PHE A 378 -8.04 -0.36 7.65
CA PHE A 378 -8.45 0.11 6.33
C PHE A 378 -9.59 1.13 6.45
N GLY A 379 -9.75 1.99 5.44
CA GLY A 379 -10.89 2.91 5.38
C GLY A 379 -12.22 2.18 5.12
N ASN A 380 -13.35 2.87 5.25
CA ASN A 380 -14.62 2.25 4.94
C ASN A 380 -14.94 2.21 3.43
N GLY A 381 -14.23 3.00 2.62
CA GLY A 381 -14.46 3.11 1.19
C GLY A 381 -15.67 3.98 0.86
N TYR A 382 -16.03 4.00 -0.43
CA TYR A 382 -17.13 4.84 -0.95
C TYR A 382 -18.43 4.07 -1.10
N ASN A 383 -19.54 4.79 -1.26
CA ASN A 383 -20.83 4.18 -1.57
C ASN A 383 -21.28 3.13 -0.52
N SER A 384 -20.93 3.38 0.75
CA SER A 384 -21.53 2.68 1.90
C SER A 384 -23.00 3.10 2.06
N ASN A 385 -23.83 2.25 2.66
CA ASN A 385 -25.27 2.49 2.80
C ASN A 385 -25.57 3.75 3.64
N ASN A 386 -24.80 3.98 4.71
CA ASN A 386 -24.94 5.17 5.56
C ASN A 386 -24.28 6.41 4.96
N GLY A 387 -23.35 6.23 4.01
CA GLY A 387 -22.54 7.30 3.45
C GLY A 387 -21.53 7.89 4.44
N THR A 388 -21.23 7.25 5.56
CA THR A 388 -20.30 7.77 6.58
C THR A 388 -18.85 7.80 6.09
N ALA A 389 -18.02 8.68 6.66
CA ALA A 389 -16.56 8.50 6.65
C ALA A 389 -16.15 7.75 7.92
N ALA A 390 -15.56 6.57 7.74
CA ALA A 390 -15.21 5.67 8.81
C ALA A 390 -13.91 4.93 8.53
N ILE A 391 -13.29 4.39 9.57
CA ILE A 391 -12.20 3.42 9.43
C ILE A 391 -12.57 2.13 10.14
N PHE A 392 -12.08 1.02 9.60
CA PHE A 392 -12.19 -0.30 10.19
C PHE A 392 -10.84 -0.72 10.78
N ILE A 393 -10.87 -1.22 12.01
CA ILE A 393 -9.74 -1.86 12.68
C ILE A 393 -10.14 -3.30 13.01
N ALA A 394 -9.65 -4.26 12.22
CA ALA A 394 -9.86 -5.67 12.45
C ALA A 394 -8.71 -6.25 13.30
N THR A 395 -8.91 -6.29 14.61
CA THR A 395 -7.94 -6.87 15.54
C THR A 395 -7.89 -8.39 15.41
N ILE A 396 -6.69 -8.94 15.53
CA ILE A 396 -6.36 -10.35 15.29
C ILE A 396 -6.01 -10.98 16.63
N THR A 397 -6.83 -11.94 17.05
CA THR A 397 -6.62 -12.66 18.31
C THR A 397 -6.19 -14.09 18.05
N ASN A 398 -5.23 -14.55 18.85
CA ASN A 398 -4.74 -15.93 18.79
C ASN A 398 -5.81 -16.90 19.23
N THR A 399 -6.11 -17.89 18.38
CA THR A 399 -7.11 -18.93 18.64
C THR A 399 -6.50 -20.21 19.18
N SER A 400 -5.17 -20.38 19.11
CA SER A 400 -4.49 -21.58 19.61
C SER A 400 -3.00 -21.36 19.96
N THR A 401 -2.44 -22.31 20.71
CA THR A 401 -1.01 -22.37 21.05
C THR A 401 -0.27 -23.33 20.11
N CYS A 402 -0.31 -23.08 18.80
CA CYS A 402 0.47 -23.88 17.86
C CYS A 402 1.96 -23.74 18.21
N ILE A 403 2.60 -24.84 18.65
CA ILE A 403 4.04 -24.93 18.88
C ILE A 403 4.49 -26.25 18.27
N GLY A 404 5.37 -26.21 17.25
CA GLY A 404 6.02 -27.41 16.71
C GLY A 404 6.03 -27.54 15.18
N THR A 405 6.20 -28.78 14.69
CA THR A 405 6.41 -29.15 13.29
C THR A 405 5.11 -29.39 12.48
N THR A 406 3.95 -29.03 13.04
CA THR A 406 2.65 -29.21 12.36
C THR A 406 2.20 -27.87 11.76
N PRO A 407 1.81 -27.81 10.48
CA PRO A 407 1.23 -26.61 9.89
C PRO A 407 0.05 -26.09 10.72
N CYS A 408 -0.01 -24.78 10.96
CA CYS A 408 -1.08 -24.17 11.72
C CYS A 408 -2.39 -24.24 10.93
N THR A 409 -3.28 -25.17 11.27
CA THR A 409 -4.60 -25.26 10.62
C THR A 409 -5.66 -24.37 11.27
N SER A 410 -5.42 -23.86 12.49
CA SER A 410 -6.32 -22.92 13.16
C SER A 410 -6.02 -21.49 12.73
N LEU A 411 -6.98 -20.86 12.04
CA LEU A 411 -6.92 -19.45 11.68
C LEU A 411 -7.20 -18.56 12.91
N PRO A 412 -6.62 -17.34 12.97
CA PRO A 412 -6.90 -16.41 14.05
C PRO A 412 -8.31 -15.82 13.95
N THR A 413 -8.84 -15.33 15.07
CA THR A 413 -10.16 -14.70 15.12
C THR A 413 -10.02 -13.21 14.89
N TRP A 414 -10.93 -12.66 14.08
CA TRP A 414 -11.02 -11.24 13.79
C TRP A 414 -12.12 -10.60 14.64
N THR A 415 -11.83 -9.43 15.23
CA THR A 415 -12.82 -8.56 15.86
C THR A 415 -12.70 -7.18 15.23
N VAL A 416 -13.77 -6.69 14.61
CA VAL A 416 -13.80 -5.46 13.81
C VAL A 416 -14.36 -4.30 14.64
N TYR A 417 -13.65 -3.19 14.69
CA TYR A 417 -14.10 -1.93 15.27
C TYR A 417 -14.30 -0.91 14.15
N ASP A 418 -15.46 -0.28 14.12
CA ASP A 418 -15.78 0.84 13.23
C ASP A 418 -15.67 2.16 14.01
N LEU A 419 -14.89 3.09 13.49
CA LEU A 419 -14.71 4.43 14.04
C LEU A 419 -15.31 5.46 13.06
N GLU A 420 -16.55 5.85 13.32
CA GLU A 420 -17.32 6.79 12.52
C GLU A 420 -17.05 8.27 12.85
N THR A 421 -17.20 9.15 11.87
CA THR A 421 -17.07 10.62 12.02
C THR A 421 -18.42 11.35 12.14
N ASN A 422 -19.55 10.63 12.22
CA ASN A 422 -20.92 11.11 12.44
C ASN A 422 -21.60 11.92 11.30
N THR A 423 -21.24 11.73 10.02
CA THR A 423 -21.86 12.48 8.90
C THR A 423 -22.77 11.62 8.01
N GLN A 424 -24.03 12.02 7.82
CA GLN A 424 -25.03 11.35 6.95
C GLN A 424 -25.08 11.93 5.51
N MET A 425 -23.94 12.20 4.89
CA MET A 425 -23.86 12.59 3.46
C MET A 425 -22.87 11.67 2.76
N PRO A 426 -23.09 11.25 1.50
CA PRO A 426 -22.19 10.32 0.81
C PRO A 426 -20.72 10.75 0.90
N ASN A 427 -19.98 10.09 1.79
CA ASN A 427 -18.58 10.31 2.12
C ASN A 427 -17.83 8.97 2.08
N GLY A 428 -16.56 8.98 2.46
CA GLY A 428 -15.80 7.76 2.68
C GLY A 428 -14.31 8.04 2.84
N ILE A 429 -13.65 7.17 3.60
CA ILE A 429 -12.20 7.15 3.77
C ILE A 429 -11.67 5.95 2.99
N ASN A 430 -10.67 6.17 2.14
CA ASN A 430 -9.96 5.08 1.47
C ASN A 430 -8.69 4.72 2.23
N TYR A 431 -7.76 5.67 2.30
CA TYR A 431 -6.44 5.45 2.87
C TYR A 431 -6.38 5.92 4.32
N VAL A 432 -5.82 5.07 5.17
CA VAL A 432 -5.50 5.37 6.57
C VAL A 432 -3.99 5.39 6.71
N THR A 433 -3.44 6.25 7.56
CA THR A 433 -1.98 6.34 7.80
C THR A 433 -1.70 6.26 9.30
N PRO A 434 -0.96 5.24 9.78
CA PRO A 434 -0.59 5.13 11.17
C PRO A 434 0.52 6.09 11.54
N ALA A 435 0.46 6.59 12.77
CA ALA A 435 1.52 7.32 13.45
C ALA A 435 2.00 6.51 14.65
N ASP A 436 3.32 6.32 14.71
CA ASP A 436 4.07 5.85 15.86
C ASP A 436 4.95 7.02 16.30
N LEU A 437 4.58 7.62 17.43
CA LEU A 437 5.06 8.91 17.90
C LEU A 437 6.28 8.79 18.81
N ASP A 438 6.46 7.66 19.49
CA ASP A 438 7.63 7.36 20.34
C ASP A 438 8.60 6.32 19.76
N GLY A 439 8.29 5.76 18.59
CA GLY A 439 9.19 4.94 17.78
C GLY A 439 9.30 3.50 18.25
N ASP A 440 8.28 2.98 18.94
CA ASP A 440 8.28 1.62 19.48
C ASP A 440 7.64 0.58 18.53
N ASN A 441 7.14 0.98 17.36
CA ASN A 441 6.39 0.17 16.38
C ASN A 441 4.99 -0.28 16.83
N VAL A 442 4.42 0.37 17.85
CA VAL A 442 3.00 0.30 18.21
C VAL A 442 2.31 1.56 17.68
N VAL A 443 1.08 1.43 17.20
CA VAL A 443 0.34 2.57 16.62
C VAL A 443 -0.38 3.36 17.70
N ASP A 444 -0.10 4.67 17.76
CA ASP A 444 -0.71 5.60 18.71
C ASP A 444 -1.93 6.31 18.12
N TYR A 445 -1.77 6.83 16.90
CA TYR A 445 -2.79 7.57 16.17
C TYR A 445 -2.92 7.08 14.72
N LEU A 446 -4.11 7.27 14.15
CA LEU A 446 -4.38 7.07 12.73
C LEU A 446 -4.84 8.38 12.11
N TYR A 447 -4.39 8.67 10.89
CA TYR A 447 -4.80 9.85 10.13
C TYR A 447 -5.38 9.46 8.78
N ALA A 448 -6.40 10.20 8.33
CA ALA A 448 -7.05 9.94 7.06
C ALA A 448 -7.66 11.20 6.44
N GLY A 449 -7.72 11.22 5.11
CA GLY A 449 -8.52 12.19 4.35
C GLY A 449 -9.85 11.59 3.88
N ASP A 450 -10.87 12.43 3.68
CA ASP A 450 -12.17 12.00 3.14
C ASP A 450 -12.61 12.78 1.87
N LEU A 451 -13.76 12.40 1.29
CA LEU A 451 -14.29 13.01 0.07
C LEU A 451 -14.76 14.47 0.26
N PHE A 452 -14.97 14.92 1.49
CA PHE A 452 -15.28 16.30 1.81
C PHE A 452 -14.06 17.14 2.15
N GLY A 453 -12.85 16.60 1.93
CA GLY A 453 -11.60 17.31 2.15
C GLY A 453 -11.21 17.42 3.62
N ASN A 454 -11.85 16.66 4.49
CA ASN A 454 -11.52 16.65 5.90
C ASN A 454 -10.28 15.81 6.16
N ILE A 455 -9.43 16.28 7.07
CA ILE A 455 -8.35 15.53 7.68
C ILE A 455 -8.79 15.10 9.07
N TRP A 456 -8.86 13.79 9.27
CA TRP A 456 -9.27 13.15 10.52
C TRP A 456 -8.06 12.59 11.26
N ARG A 457 -8.14 12.61 12.60
CA ARG A 457 -7.30 11.82 13.49
C ARG A 457 -8.18 10.85 14.27
N PHE A 458 -7.68 9.65 14.52
CA PHE A 458 -8.31 8.67 15.38
C PHE A 458 -7.34 8.33 16.52
N ASP A 459 -7.85 8.41 17.75
CA ASP A 459 -7.12 8.06 18.97
C ASP A 459 -7.22 6.55 19.18
N VAL A 460 -6.08 5.86 19.12
CA VAL A 460 -5.97 4.42 19.39
C VAL A 460 -4.97 4.12 20.51
N THR A 461 -4.62 5.13 21.31
CA THR A 461 -3.63 5.02 22.40
C THR A 461 -4.12 4.14 23.56
N SER A 462 -5.43 3.91 23.70
CA SER A 462 -5.96 3.06 24.76
C SER A 462 -5.68 1.57 24.51
N SER A 463 -5.21 0.85 25.52
CA SER A 463 -5.16 -0.62 25.49
C SER A 463 -6.53 -1.30 25.55
N ASN A 464 -7.61 -0.55 25.80
CA ASN A 464 -8.99 -1.03 25.65
C ASN A 464 -9.58 -0.52 24.32
N PRO A 465 -9.81 -1.39 23.33
CA PRO A 465 -10.34 -0.99 22.03
C PRO A 465 -11.67 -0.23 22.08
N SER A 466 -12.52 -0.46 23.10
CA SER A 466 -13.78 0.28 23.25
C SER A 466 -13.60 1.77 23.57
N ASN A 467 -12.38 2.20 23.89
CA ASN A 467 -12.04 3.61 24.13
C ASN A 467 -11.38 4.29 22.92
N TRP A 468 -11.12 3.54 21.84
CA TRP A 468 -10.65 4.17 20.59
C TRP A 468 -11.71 5.15 20.09
N THR A 469 -11.35 6.22 19.40
CA THR A 469 -12.35 7.19 18.93
C THR A 469 -11.82 8.04 17.80
N ALA A 470 -12.70 8.54 16.93
CA ALA A 470 -12.38 9.72 16.15
C ALA A 470 -12.10 10.89 17.11
N SER A 471 -11.03 11.64 16.87
CA SER A 471 -10.62 12.76 17.70
C SER A 471 -11.67 13.88 17.65
N THR A 472 -11.84 14.56 18.79
CA THR A 472 -12.73 15.73 18.92
C THR A 472 -12.02 17.05 18.64
N PHE A 473 -10.75 17.00 18.24
CA PHE A 473 -9.92 18.19 18.01
C PHE A 473 -10.21 18.81 16.63
N GLY A 474 -10.17 20.14 16.57
CA GLY A 474 -10.44 20.92 15.35
C GLY A 474 -11.83 21.59 15.32
N VAL A 475 -12.76 21.13 16.17
CA VAL A 475 -14.05 21.80 16.44
C VAL A 475 -14.23 22.07 17.92
N ALA A 476 -14.99 23.11 18.26
CA ALA A 476 -15.35 23.36 19.66
C ALA A 476 -16.41 22.34 20.12
N GLY A 477 -16.13 21.59 21.19
CA GLY A 477 -17.10 20.67 21.81
C GLY A 477 -16.53 19.28 22.08
N SER A 478 -17.43 18.32 22.30
CA SER A 478 -17.12 16.92 22.61
C SER A 478 -17.46 15.95 21.48
N SER A 479 -17.82 16.45 20.29
CA SER A 479 -18.11 15.63 19.11
C SER A 479 -16.85 15.45 18.27
N PRO A 480 -16.67 14.32 17.57
CA PRO A 480 -15.63 14.16 16.57
C PRO A 480 -15.63 15.32 15.56
N GLY A 481 -14.46 15.83 15.24
CA GLY A 481 -14.30 16.90 14.25
C GLY A 481 -12.98 16.76 13.50
N PRO A 482 -12.90 17.30 12.27
CA PRO A 482 -11.68 17.21 11.49
C PRO A 482 -10.65 18.21 12.01
N LEU A 483 -9.37 17.83 11.95
CA LEU A 483 -8.24 18.72 12.26
C LEU A 483 -8.17 19.90 11.28
N PHE A 484 -8.60 19.67 10.03
CA PHE A 484 -8.63 20.66 8.96
C PHE A 484 -9.60 20.21 7.86
N THR A 485 -10.22 21.17 7.16
CA THR A 485 -11.01 20.93 5.95
C THR A 485 -10.39 21.69 4.77
N ALA A 486 -9.88 20.94 3.80
CA ALA A 486 -9.30 21.47 2.58
C ALA A 486 -10.37 22.15 1.72
N THR A 487 -10.13 23.42 1.40
CA THR A 487 -11.04 24.23 0.59
C THR A 487 -10.26 25.02 -0.44
N ASN A 488 -10.86 25.23 -1.61
CA ASN A 488 -10.31 26.16 -2.60
C ASN A 488 -10.45 27.61 -2.13
N ALA A 489 -9.92 28.57 -2.91
CA ALA A 489 -10.00 29.99 -2.56
C ALA A 489 -11.45 30.55 -2.43
N ALA A 490 -12.44 29.86 -2.99
CA ALA A 490 -13.87 30.21 -2.89
C ALA A 490 -14.58 29.50 -1.71
N GLY A 491 -13.85 28.72 -0.90
CA GLY A 491 -14.43 27.98 0.23
C GLY A 491 -15.10 26.66 -0.15
N ILE A 492 -14.93 26.18 -1.39
CA ILE A 492 -15.48 24.88 -1.82
C ILE A 492 -14.54 23.78 -1.35
N ALA A 493 -15.09 22.75 -0.69
CA ALA A 493 -14.36 21.58 -0.24
C ALA A 493 -13.64 20.87 -1.40
N GLN A 494 -12.41 20.40 -1.12
CA GLN A 494 -11.57 19.70 -2.09
C GLN A 494 -11.39 18.24 -1.63
N PRO A 495 -11.84 17.24 -2.40
CA PRO A 495 -11.79 15.83 -1.98
C PRO A 495 -10.35 15.35 -1.77
N ILE A 496 -10.16 14.45 -0.82
CA ILE A 496 -8.89 13.76 -0.56
C ILE A 496 -9.09 12.28 -0.83
N THR A 497 -8.45 11.78 -1.89
CA THR A 497 -8.58 10.38 -2.33
C THR A 497 -7.31 9.57 -2.12
N THR A 498 -6.27 10.15 -1.52
CA THR A 498 -4.95 9.53 -1.32
C THR A 498 -4.63 9.35 0.16
N ALA A 499 -3.61 8.55 0.46
CA ALA A 499 -2.97 8.55 1.78
C ALA A 499 -2.39 9.93 2.13
N VAL A 500 -2.30 10.22 3.42
CA VAL A 500 -1.54 11.36 3.94
C VAL A 500 -0.11 10.92 4.26
N ALA A 501 0.83 11.86 4.28
CA ALA A 501 2.18 11.61 4.74
C ALA A 501 2.44 12.37 6.04
N LEU A 502 3.01 11.68 7.02
CA LEU A 502 3.25 12.20 8.37
C LEU A 502 4.74 12.44 8.59
N THR A 503 5.09 13.61 9.10
CA THR A 503 6.47 13.95 9.43
C THR A 503 6.59 14.76 10.71
N LYS A 504 7.61 14.40 11.48
CA LYS A 504 8.07 15.15 12.63
C LYS A 504 8.93 16.34 12.20
N LEU A 505 8.50 17.56 12.50
CA LEU A 505 9.19 18.80 12.15
C LEU A 505 9.79 19.48 13.39
N ALA A 506 11.11 19.44 13.51
CA ALA A 506 11.85 20.25 14.47
C ALA A 506 12.35 21.56 13.81
N GLN A 507 12.10 22.71 14.42
CA GLN A 507 12.57 24.01 13.93
C GLN A 507 13.32 24.78 15.01
N THR A 508 14.31 25.57 14.58
CA THR A 508 15.02 26.52 15.44
C THR A 508 14.04 27.47 16.14
N GLY A 509 14.04 27.47 17.48
CA GLY A 509 13.19 28.32 18.30
C GLY A 509 12.02 27.60 18.99
N SER A 510 11.64 26.40 18.55
CA SER A 510 10.78 25.51 19.35
C SER A 510 11.65 24.47 20.07
N LEU A 511 11.31 24.18 21.33
CA LEU A 511 11.96 23.13 22.12
C LEU A 511 11.47 21.73 21.73
N LEU A 512 10.27 21.67 21.13
CA LEU A 512 9.60 20.42 20.80
C LEU A 512 9.27 20.36 19.30
N PRO A 513 9.15 19.15 18.74
CA PRO A 513 8.82 18.94 17.33
C PRO A 513 7.31 19.04 17.08
N ARG A 514 6.91 19.52 15.90
CA ARG A 514 5.52 19.53 15.41
C ARG A 514 5.20 18.29 14.60
N GLU A 515 3.95 17.82 14.70
CA GLU A 515 3.41 16.76 13.85
C GLU A 515 2.79 17.36 12.58
N ILE A 516 3.38 17.13 11.41
CA ILE A 516 2.92 17.73 10.16
C ILE A 516 2.28 16.67 9.26
N ILE A 517 1.05 16.94 8.85
CA ILE A 517 0.23 16.14 7.94
C ILE A 517 0.34 16.76 6.54
N LEU A 518 0.91 16.01 5.60
CA LEU A 518 1.15 16.43 4.22
C LEU A 518 0.26 15.64 3.25
N PHE A 519 -0.45 16.33 2.37
CA PHE A 519 -1.43 15.68 1.48
C PHE A 519 -1.71 16.53 0.24
N GLY A 520 -2.33 15.92 -0.78
CA GLY A 520 -2.86 16.62 -1.94
C GLY A 520 -4.35 16.37 -2.09
N THR A 521 -5.03 17.22 -2.86
CA THR A 521 -6.46 17.08 -3.14
C THR A 521 -6.71 16.71 -4.60
N GLY A 522 -7.77 15.97 -4.84
CA GLY A 522 -8.11 15.40 -6.13
C GLY A 522 -9.07 14.23 -6.00
N LYS A 523 -9.82 13.96 -7.06
CA LYS A 523 -10.79 12.86 -7.11
C LYS A 523 -10.96 12.39 -8.53
N ASN A 524 -10.82 11.09 -8.73
CA ASN A 524 -11.09 10.42 -9.99
C ASN A 524 -11.92 9.15 -9.74
N ILE A 525 -13.22 9.32 -9.51
CA ILE A 525 -14.13 8.22 -9.14
C ILE A 525 -15.35 8.18 -10.08
N ASP A 526 -15.95 9.34 -10.34
CA ASP A 526 -17.13 9.48 -11.19
C ASP A 526 -16.71 9.75 -12.64
N ALA A 527 -17.55 9.37 -13.60
CA ALA A 527 -17.28 9.65 -15.02
C ALA A 527 -17.09 11.15 -15.32
N SER A 528 -17.70 12.04 -14.52
CA SER A 528 -17.51 13.49 -14.60
C SER A 528 -16.12 13.95 -14.16
N ASP A 529 -15.44 13.17 -13.31
CA ASP A 529 -14.11 13.51 -12.80
C ASP A 529 -13.03 13.38 -13.89
N LEU A 530 -13.26 12.50 -14.87
CA LEU A 530 -12.40 12.30 -16.03
C LEU A 530 -12.46 13.46 -17.04
N LEU A 531 -13.38 14.42 -16.86
CA LEU A 531 -13.56 15.52 -17.80
C LEU A 531 -12.42 16.55 -17.66
N PRO A 532 -11.82 17.00 -18.78
CA PRO A 532 -10.86 18.09 -18.74
C PRO A 532 -11.52 19.35 -18.18
N ASN A 533 -10.84 20.01 -17.24
CA ASN A 533 -11.34 21.21 -16.56
C ASN A 533 -12.62 20.99 -15.73
N ASN A 534 -12.77 19.84 -15.06
CA ASN A 534 -13.81 19.69 -14.05
C ASN A 534 -13.71 20.83 -13.01
N THR A 535 -14.65 21.78 -13.06
CA THR A 535 -14.65 22.95 -12.16
C THR A 535 -15.40 22.70 -10.86
N THR A 536 -16.00 21.52 -10.66
CA THR A 536 -16.85 21.19 -9.51
C THR A 536 -16.17 21.51 -8.18
N TYR A 537 -14.88 21.17 -8.08
CA TYR A 537 -14.06 21.39 -6.88
C TYR A 537 -13.08 22.56 -7.03
N GLY A 538 -13.10 23.24 -8.18
CA GLY A 538 -12.15 24.30 -8.54
C GLY A 538 -10.69 23.84 -8.59
N VAL A 539 -9.77 24.79 -8.43
CA VAL A 539 -8.32 24.53 -8.36
C VAL A 539 -8.04 23.59 -7.19
N GLN A 540 -7.33 22.48 -7.44
CA GLN A 540 -6.84 21.57 -6.40
C GLN A 540 -5.52 22.06 -5.80
N SER A 541 -5.17 21.57 -4.62
CA SER A 541 -4.04 22.09 -3.85
C SER A 541 -3.27 20.97 -3.15
N ILE A 542 -2.00 21.25 -2.84
CA ILE A 542 -1.16 20.46 -1.96
C ILE A 542 -1.04 21.20 -0.62
N TYR A 543 -1.11 20.47 0.49
CA TYR A 543 -1.15 21.03 1.84
C TYR A 543 -0.08 20.42 2.74
N GLY A 544 0.33 21.20 3.73
CA GLY A 544 0.97 20.73 4.94
C GLY A 544 0.33 21.41 6.14
N VAL A 545 -0.21 20.64 7.08
CA VAL A 545 -0.98 21.14 8.22
C VAL A 545 -0.43 20.55 9.51
N TRP A 546 -0.22 21.40 10.51
CA TRP A 546 0.22 20.98 11.84
C TRP A 546 -0.96 20.44 12.66
N ASP A 547 -0.79 19.23 13.20
CA ASP A 547 -1.58 18.77 14.34
C ASP A 547 -1.12 19.48 15.62
N TRP A 548 -1.80 20.57 15.92
CA TRP A 548 -1.45 21.49 17.00
C TRP A 548 -1.80 20.99 18.39
N ASN A 549 -2.53 19.87 18.54
CA ASN A 549 -2.96 19.39 19.85
C ASN A 549 -2.44 17.99 20.18
N MET A 550 -1.29 18.00 20.87
CA MET A 550 -0.63 16.81 21.39
C MET A 550 -0.70 16.72 22.92
N SER A 551 -1.58 17.50 23.57
CA SER A 551 -1.68 17.57 25.04
C SER A 551 -2.01 16.23 25.70
N ALA A 552 -2.94 15.47 25.12
CA ALA A 552 -3.28 14.13 25.58
C ALA A 552 -2.09 13.17 25.45
N TRP A 553 -1.43 13.17 24.29
CA TRP A 553 -0.22 12.39 24.04
C TRP A 553 0.91 12.70 25.02
N ASN A 554 1.24 13.99 25.20
CA ASN A 554 2.30 14.44 26.12
C ASN A 554 2.01 14.12 27.60
N THR A 555 0.77 13.76 27.94
CA THR A 555 0.42 13.28 29.28
C THR A 555 0.70 11.78 29.42
N LEU A 556 0.61 11.02 28.32
CA LEU A 556 0.79 9.57 28.28
C LEU A 556 2.25 9.16 28.07
N SER A 557 2.96 9.87 27.18
CA SER A 557 4.32 9.52 26.75
C SER A 557 5.34 10.54 27.22
N GLY A 558 6.60 10.10 27.39
CA GLY A 558 7.75 11.00 27.60
C GLY A 558 8.30 11.62 26.31
N SER A 559 7.80 11.19 25.14
CA SER A 559 8.17 11.73 23.82
C SER A 559 7.29 12.91 23.45
N ASP A 560 7.60 14.08 24.01
CA ASP A 560 6.77 15.27 23.84
C ASP A 560 6.78 15.85 22.41
N TYR A 561 5.60 16.31 21.98
CA TYR A 561 5.38 17.11 20.77
C TYR A 561 4.93 18.52 21.14
N ASP A 562 5.21 19.46 20.25
CA ASP A 562 4.74 20.84 20.38
C ASP A 562 3.21 20.87 20.37
N ASN A 563 2.61 21.72 21.20
CA ASN A 563 1.17 21.81 21.34
C ASN A 563 0.69 23.23 21.71
N LEU A 564 -0.54 23.55 21.31
CA LEU A 564 -1.24 24.77 21.69
C LEU A 564 -2.50 24.45 22.51
N ALA A 565 -2.96 25.42 23.30
CA ALA A 565 -4.21 25.31 24.05
C ALA A 565 -5.43 25.26 23.10
N ALA A 566 -6.39 24.40 23.44
CA ALA A 566 -7.61 24.15 22.66
C ALA A 566 -8.71 25.21 22.87
N PRO A 567 -9.63 25.43 21.88
CA PRO A 567 -9.65 24.91 20.51
C PRO A 567 -9.04 25.88 19.48
N GLN A 568 -8.22 25.37 18.56
CA GLN A 568 -7.89 26.07 17.32
C GLN A 568 -8.73 25.50 16.18
N THR A 569 -9.37 26.36 15.40
CA THR A 569 -9.97 25.99 14.11
C THR A 569 -9.06 26.53 13.01
N ILE A 570 -8.53 25.64 12.18
CA ILE A 570 -7.58 25.99 11.13
C ILE A 570 -8.35 26.19 9.83
N TYR A 571 -8.22 27.39 9.25
CA TYR A 571 -8.71 27.71 7.92
C TYR A 571 -7.55 27.81 6.94
N ARG A 572 -7.86 27.77 5.64
CA ARG A 572 -6.88 28.01 4.58
C ARG A 572 -6.13 29.35 4.74
N SER A 573 -6.78 30.38 5.31
CA SER A 573 -6.15 31.68 5.62
C SER A 573 -5.09 31.60 6.72
N ASN A 574 -5.08 30.54 7.53
CA ASN A 574 -4.06 30.26 8.53
C ASN A 574 -2.84 29.51 7.94
N LEU A 575 -2.80 29.28 6.63
CA LEU A 575 -1.71 28.59 5.94
C LEU A 575 -0.94 29.55 5.04
N VAL A 576 0.38 29.36 4.95
CA VAL A 576 1.22 30.12 4.02
C VAL A 576 1.04 29.62 2.60
N GLN A 577 0.70 30.53 1.69
CA GLN A 577 0.68 30.20 0.27
C GLN A 577 2.09 30.02 -0.26
N GLN A 578 2.30 28.92 -0.99
CA GLN A 578 3.39 28.74 -1.94
C GLN A 578 2.82 28.81 -3.36
N THR A 579 3.66 29.18 -4.32
CA THR A 579 3.27 29.32 -5.72
C THR A 579 4.24 28.61 -6.65
N ILE A 580 3.71 28.09 -7.75
CA ILE A 580 4.52 27.72 -8.91
C ILE A 580 4.98 29.02 -9.57
N THR A 581 6.26 29.36 -9.43
CA THR A 581 6.81 30.64 -9.87
C THR A 581 7.14 30.66 -11.35
N GLN A 582 7.54 29.52 -11.91
CA GLN A 582 7.83 29.37 -13.34
C GLN A 582 7.45 27.96 -13.81
N THR A 583 6.96 27.88 -15.05
CA THR A 583 6.83 26.64 -15.82
C THR A 583 7.55 26.85 -17.15
N SER A 584 8.60 26.09 -17.42
CA SER A 584 9.39 26.21 -18.66
C SER A 584 9.85 24.83 -19.13
N GLY A 585 9.41 24.43 -20.33
CA GLY A 585 9.61 23.08 -20.83
C GLY A 585 9.02 22.05 -19.86
N ASN A 586 9.82 21.05 -19.48
CA ASN A 586 9.41 19.97 -18.59
C ASN A 586 9.65 20.26 -17.10
N TYR A 587 9.85 21.53 -16.72
CA TYR A 587 10.26 21.88 -15.36
C TYR A 587 9.39 22.95 -14.71
N ARG A 588 9.20 22.82 -13.39
CA ARG A 588 8.55 23.81 -12.51
C ARG A 588 9.48 24.24 -11.39
N THR A 589 9.34 25.51 -10.98
CA THR A 589 9.99 26.08 -9.80
C THR A 589 8.95 26.55 -8.79
N LEU A 590 9.29 26.55 -7.50
CA LEU A 590 8.39 26.97 -6.41
C LEU A 590 8.90 28.24 -5.72
N SER A 591 8.01 28.98 -5.07
CA SER A 591 8.37 29.97 -4.07
C SER A 591 9.00 29.32 -2.83
N GLY A 592 9.56 30.13 -1.93
CA GLY A 592 10.19 29.68 -0.69
C GLY A 592 9.71 30.45 0.53
N ASN A 593 8.43 30.79 0.59
CA ASN A 593 7.89 31.61 1.67
C ASN A 593 8.08 30.91 3.02
N THR A 594 8.50 31.66 4.04
CA THR A 594 8.73 31.12 5.40
C THR A 594 7.41 31.05 6.16
N ILE A 595 7.22 29.99 6.96
CA ILE A 595 6.10 29.89 7.90
C ILE A 595 6.49 30.54 9.23
N CYS A 596 5.66 31.48 9.66
CA CYS A 596 5.69 32.13 10.97
C CYS A 596 4.69 31.41 11.90
N TRP A 597 5.14 30.31 12.50
CA TRP A 597 4.28 29.40 13.27
C TRP A 597 3.61 30.04 14.48
N ALA A 598 2.37 29.62 14.73
CA ALA A 598 1.49 30.20 15.76
C ALA A 598 2.05 30.13 17.20
N ASP A 599 2.85 29.12 17.53
CA ASP A 599 3.45 28.92 18.86
C ASP A 599 4.72 29.77 19.09
N LEU A 600 5.31 30.33 18.03
CA LEU A 600 6.49 31.16 18.17
C LEU A 600 6.11 32.55 18.67
N ALA A 601 6.71 32.96 19.79
CA ALA A 601 6.46 34.27 20.40
C ALA A 601 6.72 35.45 19.45
N THR A 602 7.60 35.29 18.44
CA THR A 602 7.89 36.30 17.41
C THR A 602 6.83 36.37 16.30
N CYS A 603 5.91 35.40 16.25
CA CYS A 603 4.95 35.18 15.17
C CYS A 603 3.48 35.32 15.58
N TYR A 604 3.21 35.79 16.81
CA TYR A 604 1.87 35.84 17.40
C TYR A 604 0.81 36.60 16.57
N LEU A 605 1.22 37.47 15.63
CA LEU A 605 0.33 38.19 14.73
C LEU A 605 -0.10 37.40 13.48
N TYR A 606 0.61 36.33 13.13
CA TYR A 606 0.40 35.60 11.86
C TYR A 606 -0.43 34.33 12.03
N ASN A 607 -0.39 33.71 13.22
CA ASN A 607 -1.19 32.53 13.58
C ASN A 607 -1.20 31.43 12.49
N GLN A 608 -0.01 31.02 12.05
CA GLN A 608 0.13 30.08 10.93
C GLN A 608 0.34 28.64 11.41
N PHE A 609 -0.30 27.71 10.71
CA PHE A 609 -0.32 26.28 11.05
C PHE A 609 0.20 25.39 9.93
N GLY A 610 0.84 25.96 8.90
CA GLY A 610 1.36 25.19 7.79
C GLY A 610 1.39 25.95 6.48
N PHE A 611 1.23 25.23 5.37
CA PHE A 611 1.27 25.77 4.02
C PHE A 611 0.21 25.17 3.10
N TYR A 612 -0.02 25.86 1.98
CA TYR A 612 -0.68 25.27 0.81
C TYR A 612 0.01 25.71 -0.48
N LEU A 613 -0.11 24.89 -1.53
CA LEU A 613 0.35 25.15 -2.89
C LEU A 613 -0.80 24.84 -3.86
N ASP A 614 -1.34 25.86 -4.51
CA ASP A 614 -2.34 25.66 -5.55
C ASP A 614 -1.70 25.11 -6.82
N LEU A 615 -2.33 24.09 -7.41
CA LEU A 615 -1.93 23.53 -8.69
C LEU A 615 -2.31 24.48 -9.83
N SER A 616 -1.37 24.75 -10.72
CA SER A 616 -1.52 25.83 -11.71
C SER A 616 -2.15 25.39 -13.03
N SER A 617 -2.09 24.09 -13.36
CA SER A 617 -2.67 23.59 -14.60
C SER A 617 -4.18 23.34 -14.44
N PRO A 618 -5.03 23.70 -15.42
CA PRO A 618 -6.46 23.43 -15.35
C PRO A 618 -6.76 21.93 -15.15
N GLY A 619 -7.58 21.62 -14.15
CA GLY A 619 -7.93 20.24 -13.78
C GLY A 619 -6.78 19.43 -13.16
N GLU A 620 -5.62 20.02 -12.91
CA GLU A 620 -4.52 19.33 -12.25
C GLU A 620 -4.89 18.94 -10.82
N GLU A 621 -4.63 17.69 -10.44
CA GLU A 621 -5.04 17.13 -9.16
C GLU A 621 -4.08 16.05 -8.65
N VAL A 622 -4.23 15.68 -7.38
CA VAL A 622 -3.46 14.61 -6.71
C VAL A 622 -4.40 13.46 -6.39
N ILE A 623 -4.26 12.36 -7.13
CA ILE A 623 -5.01 11.11 -6.95
C ILE A 623 -4.09 9.89 -6.72
N TYR A 624 -2.79 10.13 -6.63
CA TYR A 624 -1.78 9.11 -6.34
C TYR A 624 -1.14 9.39 -4.99
N ASN A 625 -0.90 8.34 -4.20
CA ASN A 625 -0.35 8.51 -2.86
C ASN A 625 0.98 9.27 -2.92
N PRO A 626 1.19 10.24 -2.03
CA PRO A 626 2.47 10.92 -1.94
C PRO A 626 3.51 10.04 -1.24
N LEU A 627 4.78 10.43 -1.37
CA LEU A 627 5.93 9.75 -0.81
C LEU A 627 6.79 10.72 0.00
N LEU A 628 7.05 10.40 1.28
CA LEU A 628 8.14 11.02 2.04
C LEU A 628 9.43 10.20 1.84
N VAL A 629 10.42 10.78 1.16
CA VAL A 629 11.70 10.12 0.92
C VAL A 629 12.85 11.12 0.88
N SER A 630 13.96 10.77 1.53
CA SER A 630 15.17 11.59 1.59
C SER A 630 14.91 13.05 2.01
N GLY A 631 13.99 13.27 2.95
CA GLY A 631 13.59 14.59 3.44
C GLY A 631 12.73 15.42 2.48
N LEU A 632 12.22 14.81 1.40
CA LEU A 632 11.33 15.42 0.42
C LEU A 632 9.92 14.88 0.58
N PHE A 633 8.93 15.75 0.37
CA PHE A 633 7.56 15.36 0.10
C PHE A 633 7.37 15.31 -1.42
N MET A 634 7.30 14.10 -1.98
CA MET A 634 7.15 13.88 -3.41
C MET A 634 5.72 13.48 -3.77
N VAL A 635 5.17 14.11 -4.80
CA VAL A 635 3.79 13.93 -5.23
C VAL A 635 3.75 13.82 -6.75
N ASN A 636 3.05 12.82 -7.28
CA ASN A 636 2.67 12.80 -8.70
C ASN A 636 1.30 13.45 -8.85
N THR A 637 1.20 14.48 -9.67
CA THR A 637 -0.07 15.09 -10.10
C THR A 637 -0.50 14.49 -11.43
N THR A 638 -1.80 14.45 -11.67
CA THR A 638 -2.39 14.12 -12.97
C THR A 638 -3.13 15.34 -13.52
N ILE A 639 -3.17 15.45 -14.84
CA ILE A 639 -3.98 16.43 -15.57
C ILE A 639 -4.87 15.61 -16.50
N PRO A 640 -6.19 15.55 -16.26
CA PRO A 640 -7.12 14.81 -17.09
C PRO A 640 -6.98 15.18 -18.56
N SER A 641 -6.97 14.17 -19.43
CA SER A 641 -6.80 14.37 -20.87
C SER A 641 -7.99 15.15 -21.45
N SER A 642 -7.75 15.94 -22.51
CA SER A 642 -8.81 16.70 -23.18
C SER A 642 -9.80 15.86 -24.01
N SER A 643 -9.73 14.52 -23.97
CA SER A 643 -10.59 13.68 -24.79
C SER A 643 -11.96 13.46 -24.15
N THR A 644 -13.01 13.93 -24.82
CA THR A 644 -14.43 13.75 -24.51
C THR A 644 -14.95 12.30 -24.61
N GLN A 645 -14.07 11.31 -24.70
CA GLN A 645 -14.45 9.91 -24.80
C GLN A 645 -14.09 9.17 -23.52
N GLY A 646 -14.95 9.32 -22.50
CA GLY A 646 -15.01 8.33 -21.43
C GLY A 646 -15.25 6.96 -22.05
N LEU A 647 -14.48 5.95 -21.61
CA LEU A 647 -14.71 4.52 -21.85
C LEU A 647 -14.18 3.88 -23.16
N THR A 648 -13.24 4.48 -23.91
CA THR A 648 -12.52 3.72 -24.97
C THR A 648 -11.07 3.44 -24.58
N CYS A 649 -10.57 2.22 -24.85
CA CYS A 649 -9.20 1.79 -24.56
C CYS A 649 -8.11 2.46 -25.43
N SER A 650 -8.44 3.57 -26.09
CA SER A 650 -7.52 4.37 -26.89
C SER A 650 -7.73 5.86 -26.57
N PRO A 651 -7.29 6.33 -25.39
CA PRO A 651 -7.41 7.74 -25.04
C PRO A 651 -6.69 8.59 -26.09
N GLY A 652 -7.40 9.56 -26.67
CA GLY A 652 -6.92 10.38 -27.79
C GLY A 652 -5.69 11.22 -27.47
N LEU A 653 -5.36 11.39 -26.17
CA LEU A 653 -4.08 11.82 -25.62
C LEU A 653 -3.95 11.22 -24.20
N PRO A 654 -2.78 10.73 -23.76
CA PRO A 654 -2.60 10.31 -22.38
C PRO A 654 -2.76 11.51 -21.42
N PRO A 655 -3.23 11.32 -20.18
CA PRO A 655 -3.23 12.39 -19.17
C PRO A 655 -1.84 12.99 -19.01
N GLY A 656 -1.81 14.30 -18.75
CA GLY A 656 -0.59 15.02 -18.37
C GLY A 656 -0.26 14.80 -16.90
N GLY A 657 0.88 15.31 -16.42
CA GLY A 657 1.16 15.27 -14.98
C GLY A 657 2.59 15.63 -14.61
N TRP A 658 2.77 16.02 -13.35
CA TRP A 658 4.05 16.45 -12.80
C TRP A 658 4.45 15.59 -11.62
N THR A 659 5.72 15.19 -11.54
CA THR A 659 6.32 14.79 -10.25
C THR A 659 6.84 16.05 -9.58
N MET A 660 6.23 16.43 -8.46
CA MET A 660 6.59 17.57 -7.64
C MET A 660 7.41 17.10 -6.43
N ALA A 661 8.50 17.78 -6.13
CA ALA A 661 9.31 17.60 -4.93
C ALA A 661 9.24 18.87 -4.09
N ILE A 662 8.64 18.72 -2.92
CA ILE A 662 8.23 19.80 -2.04
C ILE A 662 9.03 19.70 -0.73
N ASN A 663 9.48 20.84 -0.22
CA ASN A 663 10.09 20.90 1.10
C ASN A 663 8.99 20.70 2.17
N PRO A 664 9.01 19.63 2.98
CA PRO A 664 7.97 19.39 3.99
C PRO A 664 7.95 20.47 5.10
N ILE A 665 9.00 21.28 5.23
CA ILE A 665 9.11 22.33 6.25
C ILE A 665 8.21 23.53 5.93
N ASN A 666 8.12 23.93 4.66
CA ASN A 666 7.42 25.16 4.27
C ASN A 666 6.55 25.04 3.01
N GLY A 667 6.57 23.89 2.33
CA GLY A 667 5.81 23.66 1.10
C GLY A 667 6.44 24.21 -0.18
N GLY A 668 7.62 24.81 -0.07
CA GLY A 668 8.26 25.53 -1.18
C GLY A 668 9.49 24.81 -1.71
N VAL A 669 10.41 25.62 -2.26
CA VAL A 669 11.75 25.21 -2.67
C VAL A 669 12.54 24.58 -1.50
N LEU A 670 13.47 23.68 -1.84
CA LEU A 670 14.38 23.09 -0.87
C LEU A 670 15.26 24.13 -0.16
N LEU A 671 15.72 23.75 1.04
CA LEU A 671 16.72 24.51 1.77
C LEU A 671 17.97 24.73 0.91
N ASN A 672 18.56 25.93 1.01
CA ASN A 672 19.70 26.38 0.21
C ASN A 672 19.45 26.55 -1.30
N GLY A 673 18.20 26.48 -1.76
CA GLY A 673 17.85 26.75 -3.16
C GLY A 673 18.42 25.72 -4.14
N LEU A 674 18.47 24.45 -3.73
CA LEU A 674 18.97 23.34 -4.57
C LEU A 674 17.88 22.83 -5.52
N SER A 675 18.31 22.47 -6.74
CA SER A 675 17.46 21.84 -7.75
C SER A 675 17.34 20.34 -7.53
N VAL A 676 16.11 19.84 -7.50
CA VAL A 676 15.85 18.44 -7.15
C VAL A 676 16.09 17.52 -8.34
N PHE A 677 15.55 17.85 -9.51
CA PHE A 677 15.55 16.95 -10.67
C PHE A 677 16.68 17.25 -11.64
N ALA A 678 17.32 16.19 -12.12
CA ALA A 678 18.36 16.29 -13.15
C ALA A 678 17.77 16.45 -14.57
N ASN A 679 18.56 17.05 -15.45
CA ASN A 679 18.30 17.09 -16.89
C ASN A 679 18.73 15.80 -17.60
N SER A 680 18.53 15.75 -18.92
CA SER A 680 18.90 14.60 -19.76
C SER A 680 20.40 14.28 -19.75
N SER A 681 21.26 15.26 -19.46
CA SER A 681 22.70 15.06 -19.24
C SER A 681 23.06 14.62 -17.81
N GLY A 682 22.06 14.43 -16.93
CA GLY A 682 22.25 13.99 -15.55
C GLY A 682 22.73 15.09 -14.59
N GLN A 683 22.64 16.37 -14.98
CA GLN A 683 22.98 17.54 -14.17
C GLN A 683 21.73 18.18 -13.58
N PHE A 684 21.77 18.62 -12.32
CA PHE A 684 20.66 19.33 -11.70
C PHE A 684 20.52 20.72 -12.31
N ALA A 685 19.35 20.99 -12.89
CA ALA A 685 19.11 22.16 -13.73
C ALA A 685 18.38 23.27 -12.97
N ASN A 686 18.72 24.53 -13.26
CA ASN A 686 17.94 25.71 -12.84
C ASN A 686 17.20 26.27 -14.06
N ILE A 687 15.99 26.82 -13.85
CA ILE A 687 15.26 27.59 -14.86
C ILE A 687 15.44 29.08 -14.55
N ASN A 688 16.06 29.83 -15.46
CA ASN A 688 16.27 31.28 -15.28
C ASN A 688 16.90 31.63 -13.91
N GLY A 689 17.83 30.80 -13.44
CA GLY A 689 18.49 30.96 -12.14
C GLY A 689 17.70 30.43 -10.93
N SER A 690 16.44 30.01 -11.09
CA SER A 690 15.61 29.42 -10.04
C SER A 690 15.73 27.89 -10.01
N PRO A 691 15.80 27.29 -8.81
CA PRO A 691 15.92 25.84 -8.68
C PRO A 691 14.64 25.09 -9.04
N VAL A 692 14.82 23.91 -9.65
CA VAL A 692 13.75 23.04 -10.12
C VAL A 692 13.19 22.19 -8.98
N SER A 693 11.86 22.21 -8.85
CA SER A 693 11.08 21.44 -7.88
C SER A 693 10.00 20.56 -8.52
N GLY A 694 9.82 20.62 -9.84
CA GLY A 694 8.86 19.77 -10.55
C GLY A 694 9.38 19.30 -11.90
N LEU A 695 9.01 18.07 -12.27
CA LEU A 695 9.35 17.42 -13.54
C LEU A 695 8.10 16.92 -14.25
N TYR A 696 7.90 17.30 -15.50
CA TYR A 696 6.80 16.81 -16.32
C TYR A 696 7.12 15.40 -16.83
N VAL A 697 6.39 14.40 -16.32
CA VAL A 697 6.58 12.98 -16.67
C VAL A 697 5.28 12.25 -17.00
N SER A 698 4.12 12.91 -16.83
CA SER A 698 2.81 12.26 -16.97
C SER A 698 2.76 10.93 -16.20
N ALA A 699 3.23 10.97 -14.96
CA ALA A 699 3.33 9.78 -14.13
C ALA A 699 1.93 9.27 -13.76
N VAL A 700 1.77 7.95 -13.80
CA VAL A 700 0.59 7.25 -13.28
C VAL A 700 1.03 6.43 -12.07
N GLY A 701 0.28 6.55 -10.98
CA GLY A 701 0.58 5.87 -9.72
C GLY A 701 1.55 6.62 -8.82
N THR A 702 1.71 6.07 -7.62
CA THR A 702 2.61 6.57 -6.56
C THR A 702 4.07 6.54 -7.03
N PRO A 703 4.84 7.63 -6.85
CA PRO A 703 6.26 7.66 -7.21
C PRO A 703 7.04 6.64 -6.38
N GLN A 704 8.02 5.95 -6.99
CA GLN A 704 8.91 5.01 -6.31
C GLN A 704 10.34 5.54 -6.29
N ALA A 705 11.03 5.44 -5.16
CA ALA A 705 12.39 5.94 -5.01
C ALA A 705 13.36 4.82 -4.67
N ILE A 706 14.47 4.74 -5.40
CA ILE A 706 15.55 3.79 -5.14
C ILE A 706 16.89 4.50 -5.04
N GLN A 707 17.83 3.89 -4.31
CA GLN A 707 19.23 4.31 -4.33
C GLN A 707 20.09 3.27 -5.03
N TYR A 708 20.89 3.70 -5.99
CA TYR A 708 21.83 2.86 -6.72
C TYR A 708 23.19 3.55 -6.84
N ASN A 709 24.26 2.89 -6.41
CA ASN A 709 25.63 3.45 -6.34
C ASN A 709 25.67 4.83 -5.66
N SER A 710 24.97 4.97 -4.53
CA SER A 710 24.84 6.22 -3.76
C SER A 710 24.17 7.38 -4.49
N ILE A 711 23.53 7.12 -5.64
CA ILE A 711 22.71 8.08 -6.38
C ILE A 711 21.24 7.70 -6.18
N ASN A 712 20.40 8.69 -5.87
CA ASN A 712 18.97 8.47 -5.73
C ASN A 712 18.25 8.65 -7.07
N TYR A 713 17.32 7.76 -7.36
CA TYR A 713 16.50 7.76 -8.56
C TYR A 713 15.04 7.68 -8.17
N ILE A 714 14.21 8.48 -8.84
CA ILE A 714 12.77 8.32 -8.85
C ILE A 714 12.39 7.53 -10.09
N ILE A 715 11.50 6.58 -9.92
CA ILE A 715 10.95 5.71 -10.96
C ILE A 715 9.46 5.99 -11.05
N ASN A 716 9.00 6.32 -12.25
CA ASN A 716 7.60 6.57 -12.55
C ASN A 716 7.18 5.70 -13.74
N LYS A 717 5.99 5.09 -13.65
CA LYS A 717 5.28 4.62 -14.83
C LYS A 717 4.62 5.83 -15.48
N THR A 718 4.72 5.97 -16.79
CA THR A 718 4.10 7.06 -17.54
C THR A 718 2.76 6.62 -18.10
N ALA A 719 1.85 7.56 -18.35
CA ALA A 719 0.56 7.31 -18.96
C ALA A 719 0.64 6.66 -20.37
N SER A 720 1.81 6.74 -21.03
CA SER A 720 2.09 6.05 -22.30
C SER A 720 2.53 4.59 -22.15
N GLY A 721 2.61 4.07 -20.92
CA GLY A 721 3.08 2.73 -20.59
C GLY A 721 4.60 2.60 -20.44
N GLY A 722 5.38 3.64 -20.76
CA GLY A 722 6.83 3.67 -20.56
C GLY A 722 7.25 3.90 -19.10
N VAL A 723 8.49 3.54 -18.75
CA VAL A 723 9.11 3.85 -17.45
C VAL A 723 10.01 5.07 -17.58
N ASN A 724 9.83 6.06 -16.72
CA ASN A 724 10.74 7.17 -16.54
C ASN A 724 11.63 6.92 -15.31
N VAL A 725 12.94 7.06 -15.47
CA VAL A 725 13.91 6.98 -14.37
C VAL A 725 14.68 8.30 -14.34
N SER A 726 14.53 9.05 -13.25
CA SER A 726 15.12 10.39 -13.10
C SER A 726 15.96 10.48 -11.83
N LYS A 727 17.16 11.07 -11.92
CA LYS A 727 17.98 11.33 -10.73
C LYS A 727 17.35 12.43 -9.90
N PHE A 728 17.40 12.30 -8.57
CA PHE A 728 16.99 13.35 -7.65
C PHE A 728 18.01 13.63 -6.54
N GLN A 729 18.09 14.88 -6.09
CA GLN A 729 18.88 15.26 -4.91
C GLN A 729 18.06 15.11 -3.62
N PRO A 730 18.62 14.51 -2.57
CA PRO A 730 17.96 14.47 -1.27
C PRO A 730 17.89 15.88 -0.65
N ASN A 731 16.88 16.13 0.18
CA ASN A 731 16.87 17.30 1.05
C ASN A 731 17.86 17.10 2.20
N SER A 732 19.14 17.35 1.93
CA SER A 732 20.20 17.29 2.93
C SER A 732 20.74 18.69 3.19
N CYS A 733 20.76 19.11 4.46
CA CYS A 733 21.51 20.30 4.85
C CYS A 733 23.00 20.02 4.60
N ILE A 734 23.55 20.59 3.53
CA ILE A 734 25.00 20.63 3.31
C ILE A 734 25.56 21.68 4.28
N GLY A 735 26.06 21.23 5.44
CA GLY A 735 26.69 22.08 6.46
C GLY A 735 27.27 21.25 7.62
N THR A 736 28.38 21.70 8.20
CA THR A 736 29.10 21.03 9.31
C THR A 736 28.20 20.90 10.54
N GLY A 737 27.55 19.75 10.68
CA GLY A 737 26.64 19.45 11.79
C GLY A 737 25.56 18.39 11.50
N CYS A 738 25.43 17.90 10.27
CA CYS A 738 24.50 16.82 9.94
C CYS A 738 25.25 15.55 9.53
N THR A 739 25.21 14.51 10.37
CA THR A 739 25.68 13.17 10.00
C THR A 739 24.66 12.51 9.07
N THR A 740 25.13 11.90 7.99
CA THR A 740 24.36 11.18 6.96
C THR A 740 23.80 9.83 7.44
N THR A 741 23.59 9.68 8.75
CA THR A 741 23.05 8.48 9.37
C THR A 741 21.70 8.88 9.97
N PRO A 742 20.62 8.10 9.79
CA PRO A 742 19.43 8.25 10.61
C PRO A 742 19.87 7.99 12.06
N THR A 743 20.16 9.05 12.82
CA THR A 743 20.43 8.93 14.24
C THR A 743 19.08 8.75 14.91
N THR A 744 18.93 7.65 15.65
CA THR A 744 17.79 7.30 16.51
C THR A 744 17.58 8.28 17.67
N THR A 745 18.29 9.40 17.67
CA THR A 745 18.26 10.44 18.70
C THR A 745 18.39 11.79 18.00
N GLY A 746 17.26 12.48 17.85
CA GLY A 746 17.17 13.92 17.60
C GLY A 746 17.41 14.42 16.16
N GLY A 747 16.31 14.83 15.51
CA GLY A 747 16.25 16.11 14.79
C GLY A 747 16.36 16.10 13.27
N LYS A 748 15.26 16.56 12.63
CA LYS A 748 15.04 16.97 11.22
C LYS A 748 14.34 15.93 10.34
N GLY A 749 13.03 16.12 10.14
CA GLY A 749 12.21 15.47 9.13
C GLY A 749 12.25 13.94 9.18
N GLN A 750 11.75 13.35 10.27
CA GLN A 750 11.63 11.90 10.37
C GLN A 750 10.20 11.48 9.99
N ARG A 751 10.13 10.50 9.08
CA ARG A 751 8.89 9.82 8.67
C ARG A 751 8.36 9.04 9.88
N LEU A 752 7.07 9.19 10.19
CA LEU A 752 6.45 8.57 11.37
C LEU A 752 5.63 7.32 11.06
N ASN A 753 5.40 7.02 9.77
CA ASN A 753 4.85 5.75 9.35
C ASN A 753 5.98 4.78 8.96
N TRP A 754 5.94 3.57 9.51
CA TRP A 754 6.98 2.55 9.37
C TRP A 754 6.77 1.58 8.20
N ILE A 755 5.83 1.85 7.29
CA ILE A 755 5.69 1.07 6.05
C ILE A 755 6.95 1.31 5.18
N GLN A 756 7.90 0.38 5.22
CA GLN A 756 9.04 0.39 4.33
C GLN A 756 8.56 0.15 2.90
N LEU A 757 8.64 1.18 2.07
CA LEU A 757 8.41 1.08 0.63
C LEU A 757 9.66 0.45 0.03
N ARG A 758 9.46 -0.58 -0.79
CA ARG A 758 10.53 -1.42 -1.35
C ARG A 758 10.97 -0.96 -2.73
#